data_AF-A0A2E9U7P1-F1
#
_entry.id   AF-A0A2E9U7P1-F1
#
_cell.length_a   1.000
_cell.length_b   1.000
_cell.length_c   1.000
_cell.angle_alpha   90.00
_cell.angle_beta   90.00
_cell.angle_gamma   90.00
#
_symmetry.space_group_name_H-M   'P 1'
#
loop_
_entity.id
_entity.type
_entity.pdbx_description
1 polymer ?
#
loop_
_entity_poly.entity_id
_entity_poly.type
_entity_poly.pdbx_seq_one_letter_code
_entity_poly.pdbx_strand_id
1 'polypeptide(L)'
;MIRKTLNRDSIPFRCAVAIVCVMLVNSCTNGDDLPGQSAAVVEIDLSGPVTFSREVAPIIWDNCAICHRPGSLAPFSLLTYKEVSNHAQDIAIAVEDRHMPPWPPEVGYGSFLGDRRLSDKELETILRWVNEGAIEGDPDNLRELPSFNDGWQLGEPDLVVEMPEKFTLAAGDGDVFRNFVIPTPDGPRHYVHTVELQPGNSKVVHHAVLMIDESRSSRELDQQDPEVGYYSSMDSSGGAHSPAGQFLGWTPGLVPQRGEENLAWSLRGGTDFVLQLHMLPGSELEDVRASIGLYFADRPPKEQAYALRLGSIDIDVAAGDPAYIVEDSYVLPVDVRVLSVYPHAHYLAREMQGYATLPDGSREWLIRIMEWDFMKQDRYTYKEPLFLPAGTRLTMRFTYDNTAENPRNPNRPPQRVIYGPNSSDEMGDLWIQVLPVAPEKFTVLETDFMGQERGKEIVMARRTLADGIDNARNHYNLGVLLQADGAPEEAESHYRAALQRDPDLADAHHNLAVLLVSQGKNREGVDHYGQALRIEPDSADVYLNLARIYLSQDAVADAITLLLRGIEIDPYMWELHADLAAANVRQGSLDTAISSYRAALSIEPDVAFLHIGIGEVLGARGQFVDAEEEFRMALTIAPQDPRAHNDLGMALEQQGRVKEAIEAYRRALAIDSMFPGAQANLDRALRIRSSR
;
A
#
# COMPACT_ATOMS: atom_id res chain seq x y z
N MET A 1 -11.81 -21.48 -57.00
CA MET A 1 -11.34 -22.24 -58.18
C MET A 1 -9.85 -22.00 -58.34
N ILE A 2 -9.03 -23.03 -58.12
CA ILE A 2 -7.85 -23.47 -58.88
C ILE A 2 -7.19 -24.55 -58.02
N ARG A 3 -7.15 -25.76 -58.58
CA ARG A 3 -6.53 -26.98 -58.05
C ARG A 3 -5.01 -26.92 -58.23
N LYS A 4 -4.27 -27.55 -57.31
CA LYS A 4 -3.22 -28.57 -57.58
C LYS A 4 -2.58 -29.01 -56.26
N THR A 5 -2.92 -30.20 -55.76
CA THR A 5 -2.25 -31.52 -55.93
C THR A 5 -1.20 -31.81 -54.87
N LEU A 6 -1.45 -32.92 -54.15
CA LEU A 6 -0.55 -33.64 -53.26
C LEU A 6 0.85 -33.83 -53.86
N ASN A 7 1.86 -33.79 -52.99
CA ASN A 7 2.97 -34.72 -53.11
C ASN A 7 3.40 -35.21 -51.71
N ARG A 8 3.26 -36.52 -51.50
CA ARG A 8 3.99 -37.29 -50.49
C ARG A 8 5.39 -37.51 -51.06
N ASP A 9 6.43 -37.26 -50.28
CA ASP A 9 7.51 -38.22 -50.10
C ASP A 9 8.39 -37.83 -48.90
N SER A 10 8.75 -38.89 -48.18
CA SER A 10 9.47 -39.02 -46.91
C SER A 10 10.94 -38.58 -46.95
N ILE A 11 11.49 -38.24 -45.77
CA ILE A 11 12.73 -38.80 -45.16
C ILE A 11 12.81 -38.32 -43.68
N PRO A 12 13.35 -39.12 -42.74
CA PRO A 12 12.96 -39.10 -41.32
C PRO A 12 13.99 -38.44 -40.39
N PHE A 13 13.54 -37.77 -39.33
CA PHE A 13 14.38 -37.44 -38.17
C PHE A 13 13.99 -38.35 -36.99
N ARG A 14 14.93 -39.23 -36.62
CA ARG A 14 14.87 -40.06 -35.41
C ARG A 14 15.34 -39.21 -34.24
N CYS A 15 14.47 -38.90 -33.29
CA CYS A 15 14.89 -38.51 -31.94
C CYS A 15 15.07 -39.79 -31.11
N ALA A 16 16.31 -40.05 -30.71
CA ALA A 16 16.66 -41.10 -29.79
C ALA A 16 16.28 -40.69 -28.36
N VAL A 17 15.49 -41.54 -27.70
CA VAL A 17 15.22 -41.49 -26.27
C VAL A 17 16.52 -41.90 -25.55
N ALA A 18 17.14 -40.96 -24.85
CA ALA A 18 18.25 -41.23 -23.95
C ALA A 18 17.71 -41.58 -22.56
N ILE A 19 17.67 -42.86 -22.24
CA ILE A 19 17.46 -43.36 -20.88
C ILE A 19 18.75 -43.08 -20.09
N VAL A 20 18.70 -42.13 -19.16
CA VAL A 20 19.78 -41.94 -18.18
C VAL A 20 19.57 -42.95 -17.04
N CYS A 21 20.31 -44.05 -17.10
CA CYS A 21 20.54 -44.94 -15.96
C CYS A 21 21.44 -44.22 -14.95
N VAL A 22 20.90 -43.83 -13.79
CA VAL A 22 21.72 -43.45 -12.64
C VAL A 22 22.24 -44.73 -11.97
N MET A 23 23.53 -45.00 -12.12
CA MET A 23 24.23 -45.99 -11.28
C MET A 23 24.45 -45.38 -9.90
N LEU A 24 23.83 -45.97 -8.88
CA LEU A 24 24.14 -45.72 -7.48
C LEU A 24 25.52 -46.33 -7.15
N VAL A 25 26.47 -45.48 -6.79
CA VAL A 25 27.73 -45.89 -6.17
C VAL A 25 27.45 -46.09 -4.68
N ASN A 26 27.40 -47.34 -4.24
CA ASN A 26 27.37 -47.70 -2.82
C ASN A 26 28.73 -47.38 -2.18
N SER A 27 28.77 -46.41 -1.27
CA SER A 27 29.80 -46.31 -0.25
C SER A 27 29.20 -46.64 1.11
N CYS A 28 29.64 -47.76 1.68
CA CYS A 28 29.27 -48.25 3.00
C CYS A 28 29.82 -47.36 4.11
N THR A 29 28.98 -46.93 5.05
CA THR A 29 29.35 -46.78 6.47
C THR A 29 28.14 -47.12 7.36
N ASN A 30 28.36 -48.05 8.29
CA ASN A 30 27.42 -48.53 9.30
C ASN A 30 27.14 -47.46 10.37
N GLY A 31 25.96 -47.50 10.98
CA GLY A 31 25.79 -47.16 12.40
C GLY A 31 24.54 -46.39 12.79
N ASP A 32 23.52 -47.16 13.21
CA ASP A 32 22.55 -46.90 14.28
C ASP A 32 21.24 -46.11 14.03
N ASP A 33 20.17 -46.78 14.47
CA ASP A 33 18.73 -46.55 14.32
C ASP A 33 18.19 -45.30 15.01
N LEU A 34 17.30 -44.58 14.31
CA LEU A 34 16.21 -43.81 14.91
C LEU A 34 14.93 -43.98 14.05
N PRO A 35 13.75 -44.26 14.64
CA PRO A 35 12.53 -44.50 13.89
C PRO A 35 11.89 -43.17 13.44
N GLY A 36 12.23 -42.73 12.23
CA GLY A 36 11.48 -41.68 11.53
C GLY A 36 10.24 -42.28 10.87
N GLN A 37 9.07 -41.68 11.13
CA GLN A 37 7.85 -41.96 10.37
C GLN A 37 8.14 -41.75 8.88
N SER A 38 8.22 -42.86 8.14
CA SER A 38 8.18 -42.88 6.69
C SER A 38 6.90 -42.21 6.23
N ALA A 39 6.99 -41.00 5.69
CA ALA A 39 5.96 -40.48 4.80
C ALA A 39 5.74 -41.55 3.73
N ALA A 40 4.51 -42.04 3.62
CA ALA A 40 4.15 -43.01 2.60
C ALA A 40 4.38 -42.33 1.24
N VAL A 41 5.47 -42.70 0.57
CA VAL A 41 5.64 -42.40 -0.85
C VAL A 41 4.57 -43.22 -1.56
N VAL A 42 3.49 -42.57 -1.96
CA VAL A 42 2.55 -43.15 -2.90
C VAL A 42 3.25 -43.15 -4.26
N GLU A 43 4.00 -44.22 -4.54
CA GLU A 43 4.41 -44.52 -5.91
C GLU A 43 3.15 -44.80 -6.72
N ILE A 44 2.75 -43.83 -7.56
CA ILE A 44 1.68 -44.02 -8.53
C ILE A 44 2.23 -44.94 -9.61
N ASP A 45 1.67 -46.16 -9.69
CA ASP A 45 1.88 -47.10 -10.78
C ASP A 45 1.54 -46.45 -12.14
N LEU A 46 2.57 -46.25 -12.97
CA LEU A 46 2.47 -45.67 -14.32
C LEU A 46 2.04 -46.70 -15.39
N SER A 47 1.65 -47.92 -15.01
CA SER A 47 1.32 -48.98 -15.97
C SER A 47 -0.13 -48.98 -16.49
N GLY A 48 -0.95 -48.00 -16.09
CA GLY A 48 -2.35 -47.82 -16.54
C GLY A 48 -2.61 -46.55 -17.38
N PRO A 49 -3.78 -46.45 -18.04
CA PRO A 49 -4.22 -45.22 -18.71
C PRO A 49 -4.43 -44.09 -17.69
N VAL A 50 -4.15 -42.85 -18.10
CA VAL A 50 -4.47 -41.66 -17.28
C VAL A 50 -5.97 -41.42 -17.35
N THR A 51 -6.60 -41.13 -16.22
CA THR A 51 -8.05 -40.95 -16.15
C THR A 51 -8.43 -39.61 -15.54
N PHE A 52 -9.63 -39.14 -15.87
CA PHE A 52 -10.19 -37.94 -15.25
C PHE A 52 -10.36 -38.14 -13.75
N SER A 53 -11.02 -39.23 -13.33
CA SER A 53 -11.41 -39.43 -11.95
C SER A 53 -10.25 -39.49 -10.98
N ARG A 54 -9.10 -40.05 -11.38
CA ARG A 54 -7.95 -40.25 -10.49
C ARG A 54 -6.86 -39.20 -10.68
N GLU A 55 -6.49 -38.87 -11.91
CA GLU A 55 -5.31 -38.04 -12.18
C GLU A 55 -5.66 -36.60 -12.61
N VAL A 56 -6.63 -36.39 -13.49
CA VAL A 56 -6.86 -35.05 -14.09
C VAL A 56 -7.81 -34.16 -13.30
N ALA A 57 -8.88 -34.71 -12.71
CA ALA A 57 -9.82 -33.93 -11.93
C ALA A 57 -9.14 -33.17 -10.78
N PRO A 58 -8.22 -33.79 -9.99
CA PRO A 58 -7.49 -33.05 -8.97
C PRO A 58 -6.72 -31.85 -9.51
N ILE A 59 -6.02 -32.02 -10.64
CA ILE A 59 -5.21 -30.98 -11.28
C ILE A 59 -6.09 -29.82 -11.76
N ILE A 60 -7.18 -30.14 -12.48
CA ILE A 60 -8.11 -29.13 -13.00
C ILE A 60 -8.81 -28.38 -11.86
N TRP A 61 -9.19 -29.08 -10.80
CA TRP A 61 -9.88 -28.45 -9.68
C TRP A 61 -8.98 -27.56 -8.82
N ASP A 62 -7.72 -27.94 -8.60
CA ASP A 62 -6.79 -27.13 -7.81
C ASP A 62 -6.30 -25.89 -8.56
N ASN A 63 -6.13 -26.00 -9.88
CA ASN A 63 -5.46 -24.96 -10.66
C ASN A 63 -6.43 -24.09 -11.49
N CYS A 64 -7.54 -24.66 -11.98
CA CYS A 64 -8.42 -24.02 -12.97
C CYS A 64 -9.84 -23.73 -12.47
N ALA A 65 -10.44 -24.64 -11.67
CA ALA A 65 -11.87 -24.57 -11.32
C ALA A 65 -12.27 -23.31 -10.53
N ILE A 66 -11.33 -22.68 -9.82
CA ILE A 66 -11.62 -21.43 -9.11
C ILE A 66 -12.09 -20.30 -10.04
N CYS A 67 -11.55 -20.24 -11.26
CA CYS A 67 -11.97 -19.30 -12.29
C CYS A 67 -13.00 -19.92 -13.25
N HIS A 68 -12.90 -21.24 -13.49
CA HIS A 68 -13.77 -22.02 -14.38
C HIS A 68 -14.92 -22.68 -13.62
N ARG A 69 -15.81 -21.86 -13.08
CA ARG A 69 -17.06 -22.27 -12.43
C ARG A 69 -18.18 -21.28 -12.74
N PRO A 70 -19.45 -21.69 -12.63
CA PRO A 70 -20.58 -20.78 -12.83
C PRO A 70 -20.45 -19.49 -12.00
N GLY A 71 -20.68 -18.33 -12.64
CA GLY A 71 -20.63 -17.02 -11.98
C GLY A 71 -19.23 -16.43 -11.75
N SER A 72 -18.16 -17.13 -12.17
CA SER A 72 -16.78 -16.61 -12.15
C SER A 72 -16.36 -16.05 -13.51
N LEU A 73 -15.10 -15.59 -13.61
CA LEU A 73 -14.56 -14.89 -14.79
C LEU A 73 -14.63 -15.72 -16.08
N ALA A 74 -14.37 -17.03 -16.00
CA ALA A 74 -14.25 -17.82 -17.22
C ALA A 74 -15.61 -18.10 -17.87
N PRO A 75 -15.69 -18.13 -19.21
CA PRO A 75 -16.96 -18.27 -19.95
C PRO A 75 -17.59 -19.67 -19.86
N PHE A 76 -16.88 -20.65 -19.29
CA PHE A 76 -17.36 -22.02 -19.12
C PHE A 76 -16.82 -22.66 -17.83
N SER A 77 -17.57 -23.64 -17.35
CA SER A 77 -17.28 -24.44 -16.14
C SER A 77 -16.33 -25.60 -16.46
N LEU A 78 -15.51 -25.99 -15.48
CA LEU A 78 -14.61 -27.16 -15.54
C LEU A 78 -14.76 -28.05 -14.29
N LEU A 79 -15.98 -28.16 -13.76
CA LEU A 79 -16.25 -28.87 -12.50
C LEU A 79 -16.50 -30.37 -12.70
N THR A 80 -17.07 -30.77 -13.83
CA THR A 80 -17.46 -32.16 -14.10
C THR A 80 -16.66 -32.77 -15.24
N TYR A 81 -16.58 -34.11 -15.29
CA TYR A 81 -15.93 -34.83 -16.39
C TYR A 81 -16.42 -34.35 -17.76
N LYS A 82 -17.74 -34.26 -17.95
CA LYS A 82 -18.34 -33.87 -19.23
C LYS A 82 -17.89 -32.48 -19.67
N GLU A 83 -17.84 -31.53 -18.75
CA GLU A 83 -17.38 -30.17 -19.03
C GLU A 83 -15.90 -30.16 -19.43
N VAL A 84 -15.04 -30.83 -18.65
CA VAL A 84 -13.60 -30.90 -18.93
C VAL A 84 -13.32 -31.65 -20.24
N SER A 85 -14.00 -32.77 -20.49
CA SER A 85 -13.83 -33.56 -21.71
C SER A 85 -14.27 -32.81 -22.98
N ASN A 86 -15.32 -31.99 -22.89
CA ASN A 86 -15.79 -31.19 -24.03
C ASN A 86 -14.76 -30.13 -24.45
N HIS A 87 -13.95 -29.66 -23.51
CA HIS A 87 -12.90 -28.67 -23.72
C HIS A 87 -11.48 -29.28 -23.72
N ALA A 88 -11.35 -30.61 -23.75
CA ALA A 88 -10.07 -31.29 -23.56
C ALA A 88 -8.97 -30.81 -24.51
N GLN A 89 -9.30 -30.64 -25.80
CA GLN A 89 -8.34 -30.17 -26.80
C GLN A 89 -7.96 -28.70 -26.59
N ASP A 90 -8.94 -27.85 -26.24
CA ASP A 90 -8.71 -26.44 -25.98
C ASP A 90 -7.84 -26.26 -24.72
N ILE A 91 -8.11 -27.05 -23.67
CA ILE A 91 -7.30 -27.11 -22.45
C ILE A 91 -5.87 -27.51 -22.80
N ALA A 92 -5.68 -28.60 -23.57
CA ALA A 92 -4.34 -29.07 -23.96
C ALA A 92 -3.54 -27.97 -24.67
N ILE A 93 -4.14 -27.29 -25.65
CA ILE A 93 -3.50 -26.17 -26.36
C ILE A 93 -3.16 -25.05 -25.39
N ALA A 94 -4.10 -24.64 -24.55
CA ALA A 94 -3.93 -23.50 -23.65
C ALA A 94 -2.85 -23.74 -22.59
N VAL A 95 -2.68 -24.98 -22.10
CA VAL A 95 -1.61 -25.34 -21.16
C VAL A 95 -0.27 -25.60 -21.87
N GLU A 96 -0.27 -26.14 -23.09
CA GLU A 96 0.97 -26.39 -23.85
C GLU A 96 1.62 -25.07 -24.31
N ASP A 97 0.84 -24.13 -24.84
CA ASP A 97 1.31 -22.82 -25.33
C ASP A 97 1.60 -21.80 -24.21
N ARG A 98 1.51 -22.26 -22.96
CA ARG A 98 1.63 -21.44 -21.77
C ARG A 98 0.65 -20.26 -21.64
N HIS A 99 -0.49 -20.33 -22.31
CA HIS A 99 -1.46 -19.25 -22.36
C HIS A 99 -2.30 -19.11 -21.07
N MET A 100 -2.60 -20.21 -20.36
CA MET A 100 -3.58 -20.24 -19.24
C MET A 100 -3.24 -21.23 -18.11
N PRO A 101 -2.58 -20.85 -16.98
CA PRO A 101 -2.96 -21.25 -15.59
C PRO A 101 -2.07 -20.60 -14.48
N PRO A 102 -2.50 -19.61 -13.71
CA PRO A 102 -1.63 -18.41 -13.58
C PRO A 102 -0.08 -18.64 -13.77
N TRP A 103 0.52 -18.46 -14.96
CA TRP A 103 2.01 -18.46 -15.13
C TRP A 103 2.46 -17.02 -15.46
N PRO A 104 2.59 -16.13 -14.47
CA PRO A 104 3.90 -15.76 -13.89
C PRO A 104 3.93 -15.98 -12.36
N PRO A 105 5.09 -16.03 -11.67
CA PRO A 105 6.45 -15.80 -12.15
C PRO A 105 7.19 -17.10 -12.56
N GLU A 106 8.48 -17.03 -12.88
CA GLU A 106 9.34 -18.17 -13.22
C GLU A 106 9.52 -19.15 -12.04
N VAL A 107 9.72 -20.44 -12.33
CA VAL A 107 9.93 -21.46 -11.28
C VAL A 107 11.33 -21.29 -10.67
N GLY A 108 11.41 -21.28 -9.33
CA GLY A 108 12.67 -21.14 -8.59
C GLY A 108 13.12 -19.71 -8.31
N TYR A 109 12.33 -18.70 -8.68
CA TYR A 109 12.62 -17.28 -8.48
C TYR A 109 11.66 -16.64 -7.46
N GLY A 110 11.54 -17.28 -6.30
CA GLY A 110 10.58 -16.95 -5.24
C GLY A 110 9.66 -18.13 -4.91
N SER A 111 9.09 -18.11 -3.70
CA SER A 111 8.17 -19.14 -3.20
C SER A 111 6.93 -18.45 -2.63
N PHE A 112 5.84 -18.46 -3.41
CA PHE A 112 4.66 -17.63 -3.16
C PHE A 112 3.45 -18.46 -2.72
N LEU A 113 2.63 -17.88 -1.85
CA LEU A 113 1.35 -18.44 -1.46
C LEU A 113 0.38 -18.41 -2.64
N GLY A 114 -0.51 -19.41 -2.71
CA GLY A 114 -1.51 -19.47 -3.78
C GLY A 114 -0.97 -19.74 -5.18
N ASP A 115 0.27 -20.23 -5.29
CA ASP A 115 0.86 -20.65 -6.56
C ASP A 115 0.08 -21.82 -7.19
N ARG A 116 -0.66 -21.51 -8.26
CA ARG A 116 -1.49 -22.46 -9.03
C ARG A 116 -0.89 -22.75 -10.41
N ARG A 117 0.42 -22.55 -10.57
CA ARG A 117 1.13 -22.96 -11.78
C ARG A 117 1.08 -24.47 -11.89
N LEU A 118 0.81 -24.99 -13.08
CA LEU A 118 0.98 -26.41 -13.33
C LEU A 118 2.47 -26.75 -13.34
N SER A 119 2.83 -27.79 -12.58
CA SER A 119 4.15 -28.44 -12.70
C SER A 119 4.29 -29.16 -14.03
N ASP A 120 5.53 -29.42 -14.46
CA ASP A 120 5.79 -30.16 -15.70
C ASP A 120 5.09 -31.53 -15.70
N LYS A 121 5.03 -32.20 -14.54
CA LYS A 121 4.33 -33.48 -14.38
C LYS A 121 2.82 -33.35 -14.55
N GLU A 122 2.21 -32.30 -14.00
CA GLU A 122 0.77 -32.06 -14.14
C GLU A 122 0.40 -31.71 -15.58
N LEU A 123 1.21 -30.87 -16.23
CA LEU A 123 1.10 -30.56 -17.65
C LEU A 123 1.17 -31.84 -18.49
N GLU A 124 2.19 -32.66 -18.30
CA GLU A 124 2.34 -33.96 -19.00
C GLU A 124 1.14 -34.89 -18.75
N THR A 125 0.59 -34.88 -17.53
CA THR A 125 -0.57 -35.69 -17.16
C THR A 125 -1.82 -35.28 -17.93
N ILE A 126 -2.09 -33.97 -18.03
CA ILE A 126 -3.20 -33.44 -18.84
C ILE A 126 -3.01 -33.81 -20.31
N LEU A 127 -1.83 -33.52 -20.89
CA LEU A 127 -1.56 -33.79 -22.31
C LEU A 127 -1.67 -35.28 -22.64
N ARG A 128 -1.17 -36.15 -21.75
CA ARG A 128 -1.30 -37.60 -21.90
C ARG A 128 -2.76 -38.04 -21.86
N TRP A 129 -3.55 -37.55 -20.90
CA TRP A 129 -4.98 -37.86 -20.80
C TRP A 129 -5.76 -37.49 -22.06
N VAL A 130 -5.51 -36.28 -22.61
CA VAL A 130 -6.15 -35.84 -23.86
C VAL A 130 -5.74 -36.74 -25.03
N ASN A 131 -4.45 -37.06 -25.16
CA ASN A 131 -3.94 -37.95 -26.21
C ASN A 131 -4.46 -39.39 -26.10
N GLU A 132 -4.76 -39.87 -24.90
CA GLU A 132 -5.36 -41.18 -24.64
C GLU A 132 -6.89 -41.20 -24.84
N GLY A 133 -7.49 -40.09 -25.27
CA GLY A 133 -8.92 -39.98 -25.59
C GLY A 133 -9.79 -39.44 -24.46
N ALA A 134 -9.21 -38.71 -23.51
CA ALA A 134 -9.90 -38.07 -22.39
C ALA A 134 -10.74 -39.05 -21.56
N ILE A 135 -10.14 -40.17 -21.13
CA ILE A 135 -10.82 -41.27 -20.45
C ILE A 135 -11.37 -40.81 -19.08
N GLU A 136 -12.66 -41.04 -18.79
CA GLU A 136 -13.28 -40.68 -17.50
C GLU A 136 -12.63 -41.41 -16.32
N GLY A 137 -12.50 -42.73 -16.42
CA GLY A 137 -12.09 -43.58 -15.29
C GLY A 137 -13.27 -43.97 -14.41
N ASP A 138 -12.98 -44.57 -13.26
CA ASP A 138 -14.00 -44.99 -12.29
C ASP A 138 -14.39 -43.79 -11.41
N PRO A 139 -15.67 -43.34 -11.43
CA PRO A 139 -16.15 -42.21 -10.63
C PRO A 139 -15.92 -42.37 -9.13
N ASP A 140 -15.81 -43.59 -8.60
CA ASP A 140 -15.56 -43.83 -7.17
C ASP A 140 -14.15 -43.38 -6.75
N ASN A 141 -13.25 -43.12 -7.71
CA ASN A 141 -11.92 -42.54 -7.44
C ASN A 141 -11.90 -41.00 -7.44
N LEU A 142 -13.01 -40.33 -7.79
CA LEU A 142 -13.07 -38.87 -7.72
C LEU A 142 -12.91 -38.42 -6.28
N ARG A 143 -11.99 -37.47 -6.06
CA ARG A 143 -11.94 -36.76 -4.78
C ARG A 143 -13.18 -35.87 -4.63
N GLU A 144 -13.41 -35.40 -3.42
CA GLU A 144 -14.45 -34.40 -3.18
C GLU A 144 -14.11 -33.09 -3.90
N LEU A 145 -15.09 -32.51 -4.59
CA LEU A 145 -14.93 -31.22 -5.26
C LEU A 145 -14.65 -30.14 -4.20
N PRO A 146 -13.69 -29.21 -4.43
CA PRO A 146 -13.46 -28.11 -3.51
C PRO A 146 -14.75 -27.30 -3.28
N SER A 147 -14.98 -26.89 -2.03
CA SER A 147 -16.08 -25.98 -1.71
C SER A 147 -15.77 -24.60 -2.25
N PHE A 148 -16.72 -24.03 -2.99
CA PHE A 148 -16.67 -22.67 -3.49
C PHE A 148 -17.74 -21.86 -2.76
N ASN A 149 -17.36 -21.14 -1.71
CA ASN A 149 -18.30 -20.31 -0.96
C ASN A 149 -18.52 -19.00 -1.73
N ASP A 150 -19.78 -18.69 -2.06
CA ASP A 150 -20.18 -17.43 -2.70
C ASP A 150 -20.33 -16.26 -1.70
N GLY A 151 -20.14 -16.53 -0.40
CA GLY A 151 -20.11 -15.53 0.67
C GLY A 151 -18.69 -15.16 1.09
N TRP A 152 -18.55 -14.59 2.29
CA TRP A 152 -17.25 -14.27 2.88
C TRP A 152 -16.47 -15.55 3.20
N GLN A 153 -15.36 -15.76 2.51
CA GLN A 153 -14.57 -16.99 2.59
C GLN A 153 -13.82 -17.11 3.92
N LEU A 154 -13.53 -16.00 4.58
CA LEU A 154 -12.84 -15.99 5.88
C LEU A 154 -13.79 -16.03 7.08
N GLY A 155 -15.11 -16.14 6.86
CA GLY A 155 -16.14 -16.05 7.89
C GLY A 155 -16.87 -14.70 7.86
N GLU A 156 -17.76 -14.45 8.81
CA GLU A 156 -18.47 -13.16 8.88
C GLU A 156 -17.49 -12.01 9.21
N PRO A 157 -17.44 -10.92 8.39
CA PRO A 157 -16.63 -9.75 8.70
C PRO A 157 -17.18 -8.96 9.89
N ASP A 158 -16.30 -8.25 10.60
CA ASP A 158 -16.68 -7.35 11.69
C ASP A 158 -17.41 -6.10 11.19
N LEU A 159 -17.04 -5.64 9.99
CA LEU A 159 -17.72 -4.57 9.27
C LEU A 159 -17.79 -4.89 7.77
N VAL A 160 -18.96 -4.67 7.19
CA VAL A 160 -19.16 -4.69 5.73
C VAL A 160 -19.52 -3.29 5.26
N VAL A 161 -18.76 -2.77 4.29
CA VAL A 161 -19.10 -1.54 3.55
C VAL A 161 -19.34 -1.88 2.09
N GLU A 162 -20.26 -1.20 1.44
CA GLU A 162 -20.70 -1.49 0.06
C GLU A 162 -20.77 -0.20 -0.74
N MET A 163 -20.51 -0.28 -2.05
CA MET A 163 -20.78 0.79 -2.98
C MET A 163 -22.19 1.40 -2.76
N PRO A 164 -22.30 2.71 -2.48
CA PRO A 164 -23.58 3.35 -2.19
C PRO A 164 -24.58 3.18 -3.33
N GLU A 165 -24.09 3.30 -4.56
CA GLU A 165 -24.85 3.18 -5.79
C GLU A 165 -24.27 2.07 -6.67
N LYS A 166 -25.13 1.44 -7.49
CA LYS A 166 -24.68 0.49 -8.49
C LYS A 166 -24.12 1.25 -9.71
N PHE A 167 -23.07 0.72 -10.31
CA PHE A 167 -22.54 1.20 -11.57
C PHE A 167 -22.97 0.25 -12.71
N THR A 168 -23.49 0.79 -13.81
CA THR A 168 -23.85 -0.02 -14.98
C THR A 168 -22.78 0.15 -16.05
N LEU A 169 -21.98 -0.89 -16.25
CA LEU A 169 -20.94 -0.93 -17.27
C LEU A 169 -21.57 -1.09 -18.66
N ALA A 170 -21.26 -0.14 -19.55
CA ALA A 170 -21.67 -0.20 -20.95
C ALA A 170 -21.00 -1.35 -21.68
N ALA A 171 -21.71 -1.99 -22.62
CA ALA A 171 -21.10 -2.95 -23.54
C ALA A 171 -20.03 -2.26 -24.41
N GLY A 172 -18.92 -2.95 -24.68
CA GLY A 172 -17.80 -2.39 -25.45
C GLY A 172 -16.61 -3.33 -25.52
N ASP A 173 -15.57 -2.90 -26.23
CA ASP A 173 -14.36 -3.70 -26.48
C ASP A 173 -13.10 -3.08 -25.81
N GLY A 174 -13.27 -2.03 -25.02
CA GLY A 174 -12.17 -1.28 -24.39
C GLY A 174 -12.26 -1.28 -22.87
N ASP A 175 -11.10 -1.28 -22.23
CA ASP A 175 -10.96 -1.26 -20.77
C ASP A 175 -11.61 -0.03 -20.14
N VAL A 176 -12.25 -0.23 -18.99
CA VAL A 176 -12.86 0.84 -18.20
C VAL A 176 -12.21 0.87 -16.82
N PHE A 177 -11.55 1.98 -16.50
CA PHE A 177 -11.05 2.30 -15.16
C PHE A 177 -12.00 3.28 -14.49
N ARG A 178 -12.39 2.98 -13.25
CA ARG A 178 -13.25 3.88 -12.46
C ARG A 178 -13.03 3.73 -10.97
N ASN A 179 -13.07 4.84 -10.25
CA ASN A 179 -12.97 4.85 -8.78
C ASN A 179 -14.35 5.01 -8.16
N PHE A 180 -14.60 4.28 -7.09
CA PHE A 180 -15.84 4.34 -6.33
C PHE A 180 -15.54 4.70 -4.89
N VAL A 181 -16.19 5.75 -4.38
CA VAL A 181 -16.06 6.17 -2.99
C VAL A 181 -17.05 5.38 -2.13
N ILE A 182 -16.52 4.73 -1.10
CA ILE A 182 -17.26 3.86 -0.19
C ILE A 182 -17.05 4.37 1.24
N PRO A 183 -17.98 5.17 1.78
CA PRO A 183 -17.86 5.72 3.13
C PRO A 183 -17.87 4.63 4.21
N THR A 184 -16.97 4.74 5.17
CA THR A 184 -17.09 3.99 6.43
C THR A 184 -17.99 4.74 7.42
N PRO A 185 -18.66 4.04 8.36
CA PRO A 185 -19.41 4.70 9.42
C PRO A 185 -18.52 5.60 10.29
N ASP A 186 -19.05 6.74 10.74
CA ASP A 186 -18.43 7.52 11.80
C ASP A 186 -18.33 6.66 13.07
N GLY A 187 -17.22 6.77 13.80
CA GLY A 187 -17.00 5.91 14.95
C GLY A 187 -15.57 5.91 15.47
N PRO A 188 -15.27 5.03 16.45
CA PRO A 188 -13.92 4.87 16.96
C PRO A 188 -12.97 4.33 15.87
N ARG A 189 -11.67 4.50 16.11
CA ARG A 189 -10.61 3.88 15.30
C ARG A 189 -10.68 2.35 15.43
N HIS A 190 -10.52 1.66 14.30
CA HIS A 190 -10.40 0.21 14.22
C HIS A 190 -9.01 -0.18 13.70
N TYR A 191 -8.56 -1.39 14.03
CA TYR A 191 -7.29 -1.94 13.54
C TYR A 191 -7.59 -3.08 12.57
N VAL A 192 -7.40 -2.86 11.28
CA VAL A 192 -7.78 -3.82 10.23
C VAL A 192 -6.63 -4.77 9.99
N HIS A 193 -6.81 -6.06 10.29
CA HIS A 193 -5.80 -7.08 10.00
C HIS A 193 -6.08 -7.82 8.68
N THR A 194 -7.32 -7.84 8.21
CA THR A 194 -7.68 -8.44 6.92
C THR A 194 -8.75 -7.62 6.21
N VAL A 195 -8.62 -7.56 4.89
CA VAL A 195 -9.66 -7.08 3.98
C VAL A 195 -10.01 -8.20 3.01
N GLU A 196 -11.30 -8.42 2.82
CA GLU A 196 -11.84 -9.29 1.78
C GLU A 196 -12.72 -8.46 0.83
N LEU A 197 -12.52 -8.60 -0.48
CA LEU A 197 -13.32 -7.90 -1.49
C LEU A 197 -14.28 -8.89 -2.17
N GLN A 198 -15.54 -8.50 -2.24
CA GLN A 198 -16.51 -9.09 -3.16
C GLN A 198 -16.78 -8.09 -4.28
N PRO A 199 -16.39 -8.39 -5.54
CA PRO A 199 -16.50 -7.42 -6.65
C PRO A 199 -17.95 -7.14 -7.09
N GLY A 200 -18.93 -7.89 -6.58
CA GLY A 200 -20.34 -7.80 -7.00
C GLY A 200 -20.62 -8.46 -8.35
N ASN A 201 -19.71 -8.33 -9.32
CA ASN A 201 -19.80 -8.98 -10.63
C ASN A 201 -18.41 -9.41 -11.14
N SER A 202 -18.01 -10.63 -10.79
CA SER A 202 -16.69 -11.20 -11.15
C SER A 202 -16.53 -11.52 -12.65
N LYS A 203 -17.57 -11.34 -13.48
CA LYS A 203 -17.48 -11.54 -14.93
C LYS A 203 -16.78 -10.38 -15.63
N VAL A 204 -16.97 -9.16 -15.13
CA VAL A 204 -16.48 -7.93 -15.76
C VAL A 204 -15.37 -7.25 -14.96
N VAL A 205 -15.29 -7.47 -13.65
CA VAL A 205 -14.19 -6.91 -12.83
C VAL A 205 -12.94 -7.77 -12.99
N HIS A 206 -11.88 -7.16 -13.51
CA HIS A 206 -10.62 -7.83 -13.83
C HIS A 206 -9.50 -7.52 -12.81
N HIS A 207 -9.43 -6.28 -12.33
CA HIS A 207 -8.63 -5.93 -11.15
C HIS A 207 -9.41 -4.98 -10.24
N ALA A 208 -9.08 -5.01 -8.96
CA ALA A 208 -9.47 -3.97 -8.04
C ALA A 208 -8.30 -3.55 -7.14
N VAL A 209 -8.18 -2.25 -6.90
CA VAL A 209 -7.23 -1.66 -5.96
C VAL A 209 -8.02 -0.88 -4.93
N LEU A 210 -7.76 -1.15 -3.66
CA LEU A 210 -8.42 -0.49 -2.55
C LEU A 210 -7.45 0.49 -1.87
N MET A 211 -7.88 1.74 -1.77
CA MET A 211 -7.17 2.83 -1.10
C MET A 211 -8.06 3.45 -0.01
N ILE A 212 -7.48 4.30 0.82
CA ILE A 212 -8.20 5.11 1.81
C ILE A 212 -8.01 6.59 1.53
N ASP A 213 -9.03 7.39 1.80
CA ASP A 213 -8.99 8.86 1.75
C ASP A 213 -9.56 9.44 3.05
N GLU A 214 -8.67 10.07 3.82
CA GLU A 214 -9.03 10.76 5.07
C GLU A 214 -9.39 12.25 4.82
N SER A 215 -8.98 12.80 3.68
CA SER A 215 -9.22 14.20 3.29
C SER A 215 -10.60 14.44 2.71
N ARG A 216 -11.28 13.38 2.26
CA ARG A 216 -12.56 13.40 1.53
C ARG A 216 -12.50 14.06 0.15
N SER A 217 -11.31 14.39 -0.36
CA SER A 217 -11.14 14.95 -1.71
C SER A 217 -11.77 14.06 -2.80
N SER A 218 -11.75 12.74 -2.62
CA SER A 218 -12.33 11.78 -3.55
C SER A 218 -13.86 11.89 -3.62
N ARG A 219 -14.54 12.27 -2.52
CA ARG A 219 -15.98 12.56 -2.55
C ARG A 219 -16.30 13.78 -3.40
N GLU A 220 -15.42 14.78 -3.38
CA GLU A 220 -15.62 15.99 -4.18
C GLU A 220 -15.45 15.68 -5.67
N LEU A 221 -14.49 14.84 -6.03
CA LEU A 221 -14.31 14.34 -7.39
C LEU A 221 -15.53 13.54 -7.85
N ASP A 222 -16.01 12.61 -7.01
CA ASP A 222 -17.23 11.81 -7.26
C ASP A 222 -18.46 12.71 -7.47
N GLN A 223 -18.68 13.72 -6.62
CA GLN A 223 -19.80 14.66 -6.74
C GLN A 223 -19.75 15.55 -7.99
N GLN A 224 -18.57 15.76 -8.56
CA GLN A 224 -18.38 16.54 -9.79
C GLN A 224 -18.59 15.70 -11.06
N ASP A 225 -18.47 14.38 -10.95
CA ASP A 225 -18.68 13.45 -12.06
C ASP A 225 -20.18 13.22 -12.28
N PRO A 226 -20.67 13.25 -13.53
CA PRO A 226 -22.09 13.00 -13.82
C PRO A 226 -22.50 11.52 -13.70
N GLU A 227 -21.55 10.59 -13.63
CA GLU A 227 -21.78 9.15 -13.48
C GLU A 227 -21.37 8.67 -12.06
N VAL A 228 -21.85 7.50 -11.61
CA VAL A 228 -21.52 6.95 -10.28
C VAL A 228 -20.03 6.67 -10.15
N GLY A 229 -19.33 7.24 -9.16
CA GLY A 229 -17.88 7.18 -9.05
C GLY A 229 -17.21 8.30 -9.85
N TYR A 230 -15.89 8.29 -10.00
CA TYR A 230 -15.20 9.25 -10.86
C TYR A 230 -14.12 8.59 -11.72
N TYR A 231 -13.93 9.16 -12.91
CA TYR A 231 -12.80 8.78 -13.75
C TYR A 231 -11.50 9.35 -13.21
N SER A 232 -10.49 8.48 -13.10
CA SER A 232 -9.10 8.90 -13.01
C SER A 232 -8.24 7.98 -13.88
N SER A 233 -7.10 8.47 -14.37
CA SER A 233 -6.04 7.57 -14.84
C SER A 233 -5.60 6.63 -13.70
N MET A 234 -4.81 5.58 -14.02
CA MET A 234 -4.48 4.51 -13.06
C MET A 234 -3.86 5.03 -11.74
N ASP A 235 -3.13 6.15 -11.77
CA ASP A 235 -2.48 6.75 -10.59
C ASP A 235 -3.25 7.90 -9.92
N SER A 236 -4.32 8.41 -10.52
CA SER A 236 -4.95 9.67 -10.09
C SER A 236 -6.09 9.46 -9.08
N SER A 237 -5.81 8.75 -7.99
CA SER A 237 -6.79 8.39 -6.95
C SER A 237 -7.34 9.58 -6.13
N GLY A 238 -6.93 10.82 -6.41
CA GLY A 238 -7.21 11.96 -5.54
C GLY A 238 -6.29 11.96 -4.33
N GLY A 239 -6.71 12.53 -3.21
CA GLY A 239 -5.99 12.43 -1.93
C GLY A 239 -5.94 10.99 -1.36
N ALA A 240 -6.49 10.00 -2.06
CA ALA A 240 -6.50 8.62 -1.64
C ALA A 240 -5.14 7.94 -1.81
N HIS A 241 -4.76 7.14 -0.83
CA HIS A 241 -3.49 6.43 -0.79
C HIS A 241 -3.64 5.02 -0.25
N SER A 242 -2.63 4.18 -0.46
CA SER A 242 -2.58 2.86 0.19
C SER A 242 -2.48 3.02 1.71
N PRO A 243 -3.18 2.18 2.51
CA PRO A 243 -2.98 2.16 3.96
C PRO A 243 -1.54 1.80 4.34
N ALA A 244 -1.10 2.20 5.54
CA ALA A 244 0.28 2.10 6.02
C ALA A 244 1.01 0.79 5.65
N GLY A 245 1.81 0.85 4.57
CA GLY A 245 2.61 -0.27 4.07
C GLY A 245 1.81 -1.46 3.50
N GLN A 246 0.52 -1.29 3.22
CA GLN A 246 -0.37 -2.34 2.73
C GLN A 246 -0.65 -2.18 1.24
N PHE A 247 -0.59 -3.30 0.51
CA PHE A 247 -1.04 -3.38 -0.88
C PHE A 247 -2.36 -4.12 -0.93
N LEU A 248 -3.47 -3.42 -1.07
CA LEU A 248 -4.81 -4.02 -1.08
C LEU A 248 -5.33 -4.19 -2.50
N GLY A 249 -4.76 -5.17 -3.21
CA GLY A 249 -5.20 -5.57 -4.55
C GLY A 249 -6.09 -6.80 -4.52
N TRP A 250 -6.94 -6.92 -5.55
CA TRP A 250 -7.76 -8.11 -5.80
C TRP A 250 -7.74 -8.48 -7.29
N THR A 251 -7.66 -9.78 -7.55
CA THR A 251 -7.72 -10.41 -8.88
C THR A 251 -8.70 -11.58 -8.88
N PRO A 252 -9.31 -11.92 -10.03
CA PRO A 252 -10.13 -13.11 -10.17
C PRO A 252 -9.38 -14.38 -9.76
N GLY A 253 -9.98 -15.12 -8.83
CA GLY A 253 -9.39 -16.35 -8.28
C GLY A 253 -8.37 -16.12 -7.16
N LEU A 254 -8.22 -14.89 -6.66
CA LEU A 254 -7.54 -14.63 -5.40
C LEU A 254 -8.26 -15.38 -4.27
N VAL A 255 -7.52 -16.23 -3.56
CA VAL A 255 -7.99 -16.85 -2.33
C VAL A 255 -7.62 -15.91 -1.17
N PRO A 256 -8.59 -15.33 -0.45
CA PRO A 256 -8.31 -14.44 0.66
C PRO A 256 -7.61 -15.20 1.78
N GLN A 257 -6.71 -14.52 2.48
CA GLN A 257 -5.97 -15.06 3.61
C GLN A 257 -6.12 -14.14 4.81
N ARG A 258 -6.25 -14.72 6.00
CA ARG A 258 -6.23 -13.93 7.24
C ARG A 258 -4.84 -13.33 7.43
N GLY A 259 -4.77 -12.01 7.50
CA GLY A 259 -3.56 -11.30 7.86
C GLY A 259 -3.25 -11.42 9.35
N GLU A 260 -2.00 -11.19 9.72
CA GLU A 260 -1.55 -11.23 11.11
C GLU A 260 -2.05 -10.01 11.88
N GLU A 261 -2.67 -10.22 13.05
CA GLU A 261 -3.19 -9.13 13.89
C GLU A 261 -2.11 -8.11 14.31
N ASN A 262 -0.86 -8.55 14.49
CA ASN A 262 0.24 -7.65 14.88
C ASN A 262 0.66 -6.68 13.77
N LEU A 263 0.27 -6.97 12.52
CA LEU A 263 0.50 -6.15 11.32
C LEU A 263 -0.77 -5.40 10.87
N ALA A 264 -1.81 -5.38 11.72
CA ALA A 264 -3.02 -4.62 11.45
C ALA A 264 -2.68 -3.15 11.18
N TRP A 265 -3.46 -2.50 10.33
CA TRP A 265 -3.30 -1.08 10.04
C TRP A 265 -4.48 -0.30 10.61
N SER A 266 -4.24 0.96 10.94
CA SER A 266 -5.26 1.80 11.55
C SER A 266 -6.25 2.31 10.51
N LEU A 267 -7.55 2.19 10.81
CA LEU A 267 -8.64 2.81 10.07
C LEU A 267 -9.43 3.73 11.00
N ARG A 268 -9.44 5.04 10.70
CA ARG A 268 -10.28 6.01 11.41
C ARG A 268 -11.74 5.85 10.97
N GLY A 269 -12.68 6.00 11.90
CA GLY A 269 -14.10 6.04 11.56
C GLY A 269 -14.43 7.26 10.70
N GLY A 270 -15.26 7.08 9.68
CA GLY A 270 -15.62 8.13 8.71
C GLY A 270 -14.59 8.36 7.60
N THR A 271 -13.51 7.57 7.55
CA THR A 271 -12.58 7.49 6.40
C THR A 271 -13.30 6.91 5.19
N ASP A 272 -13.00 7.42 4.00
CA ASP A 272 -13.51 6.83 2.76
C ASP A 272 -12.60 5.73 2.26
N PHE A 273 -13.19 4.63 1.83
CA PHE A 273 -12.50 3.73 0.91
C PHE A 273 -12.66 4.24 -0.51
N VAL A 274 -11.58 4.17 -1.29
CA VAL A 274 -11.59 4.44 -2.72
C VAL A 274 -11.25 3.14 -3.43
N LEU A 275 -12.26 2.54 -4.05
CA LEU A 275 -12.14 1.30 -4.78
C LEU A 275 -11.97 1.60 -6.28
N GLN A 276 -10.76 1.47 -6.78
CA GLN A 276 -10.49 1.54 -8.22
C GLN A 276 -10.76 0.18 -8.84
N LEU A 277 -11.65 0.13 -9.83
CA LEU A 277 -11.94 -1.07 -10.61
C LEU A 277 -11.39 -0.93 -12.04
N HIS A 278 -10.65 -1.94 -12.48
CA HIS A 278 -10.38 -2.20 -13.90
C HIS A 278 -11.39 -3.23 -14.39
N MET A 279 -12.23 -2.82 -15.34
CA MET A 279 -13.32 -3.62 -15.86
C MET A 279 -13.14 -3.89 -17.35
N LEU A 280 -13.48 -5.10 -17.77
CA LEU A 280 -13.49 -5.55 -19.15
C LEU A 280 -14.94 -5.71 -19.61
N PRO A 281 -15.47 -4.78 -20.41
CA PRO A 281 -16.83 -4.90 -20.89
C PRO A 281 -17.03 -6.11 -21.79
N GLY A 282 -18.24 -6.66 -21.73
CA GLY A 282 -18.69 -7.70 -22.66
C GLY A 282 -19.61 -7.14 -23.74
N SER A 283 -20.37 -8.03 -24.38
CA SER A 283 -21.37 -7.68 -25.38
C SER A 283 -22.69 -7.15 -24.79
N GLU A 284 -22.84 -7.20 -23.47
CA GLU A 284 -24.07 -6.81 -22.75
C GLU A 284 -23.77 -5.76 -21.68
N LEU A 285 -24.82 -5.08 -21.22
CA LEU A 285 -24.76 -4.19 -20.07
C LEU A 285 -24.63 -5.02 -18.79
N GLU A 286 -23.69 -4.67 -17.92
CA GLU A 286 -23.41 -5.44 -16.71
C GLU A 286 -23.40 -4.51 -15.50
N ASP A 287 -24.18 -4.85 -14.47
CA ASP A 287 -24.21 -4.08 -13.22
C ASP A 287 -23.06 -4.53 -12.31
N VAL A 288 -22.42 -3.57 -11.64
CA VAL A 288 -21.35 -3.76 -10.67
C VAL A 288 -21.72 -3.05 -9.37
N ARG A 289 -21.62 -3.77 -8.25
CA ARG A 289 -21.79 -3.23 -6.90
C ARG A 289 -20.97 -4.04 -5.91
N ALA A 290 -19.78 -3.54 -5.62
CA ALA A 290 -18.80 -4.24 -4.79
C ALA A 290 -19.02 -3.99 -3.29
N SER A 291 -18.60 -4.96 -2.49
CA SER A 291 -18.62 -4.94 -1.03
C SER A 291 -17.24 -5.29 -0.47
N ILE A 292 -16.87 -4.65 0.63
CA ILE A 292 -15.60 -4.82 1.33
C ILE A 292 -15.91 -5.33 2.74
N GLY A 293 -15.36 -6.48 3.08
CA GLY A 293 -15.42 -7.06 4.42
C GLY A 293 -14.13 -6.75 5.17
N LEU A 294 -14.25 -6.16 6.36
CA LEU A 294 -13.14 -5.82 7.23
C LEU A 294 -13.13 -6.74 8.45
N TYR A 295 -11.95 -7.21 8.81
CA TYR A 295 -11.71 -8.00 10.01
C TYR A 295 -10.75 -7.25 10.93
N PHE A 296 -11.17 -7.05 12.18
CA PHE A 296 -10.49 -6.18 13.13
C PHE A 296 -9.67 -6.96 14.15
N ALA A 297 -8.51 -6.42 14.49
CA ALA A 297 -7.73 -6.84 15.63
C ALA A 297 -8.24 -6.13 16.89
N ASP A 298 -8.21 -6.84 18.02
CA ASP A 298 -8.63 -6.30 19.33
C ASP A 298 -7.67 -5.23 19.88
N ARG A 299 -6.47 -5.12 19.32
CA ARG A 299 -5.37 -4.28 19.84
C ARG A 299 -4.64 -3.55 18.72
N PRO A 300 -4.01 -2.40 19.03
CA PRO A 300 -3.13 -1.72 18.09
C PRO A 300 -2.00 -2.63 17.61
N PRO A 301 -1.51 -2.43 16.37
CA PRO A 301 -0.38 -3.20 15.85
C PRO A 301 0.88 -2.96 16.68
N LYS A 302 1.72 -3.99 16.74
CA LYS A 302 3.06 -3.90 17.35
C LYS A 302 4.16 -3.76 16.32
N GLU A 303 3.81 -4.07 15.07
CA GLU A 303 4.72 -4.15 13.95
C GLU A 303 4.10 -3.37 12.79
N GLN A 304 4.94 -2.70 12.01
CA GLN A 304 4.49 -1.89 10.89
C GLN A 304 5.30 -2.24 9.65
N ALA A 305 4.60 -2.65 8.60
CA ALA A 305 5.21 -2.88 7.30
C ALA A 305 5.42 -1.56 6.57
N TYR A 306 6.42 -1.53 5.69
CA TYR A 306 6.70 -0.42 4.79
C TYR A 306 6.68 -0.89 3.34
N ALA A 307 6.18 -0.04 2.46
CA ALA A 307 6.05 -0.30 1.03
C ALA A 307 7.17 0.44 0.28
N LEU A 308 8.24 -0.28 -0.09
CA LEU A 308 9.30 0.29 -0.92
C LEU A 308 8.88 0.25 -2.39
N ARG A 309 9.04 1.35 -3.13
CA ARG A 309 8.80 1.41 -4.59
C ARG A 309 10.13 1.59 -5.32
N LEU A 310 10.63 0.54 -5.96
CA LEU A 310 11.72 0.71 -6.92
C LEU A 310 11.12 1.04 -8.27
N GLY A 311 11.52 2.14 -8.89
CA GLY A 311 10.84 2.68 -10.06
C GLY A 311 11.64 3.76 -10.78
N SER A 312 11.26 4.04 -12.02
CA SER A 312 11.76 5.20 -12.76
C SER A 312 10.63 5.95 -13.43
N ILE A 313 10.61 7.27 -13.21
CA ILE A 313 9.72 8.22 -13.89
C ILE A 313 10.34 8.79 -15.17
N ASP A 314 11.56 8.35 -15.52
CA ASP A 314 12.35 8.82 -16.67
C ASP A 314 12.27 7.84 -17.85
N ILE A 315 11.08 7.26 -18.09
CA ILE A 315 10.86 6.32 -19.19
C ILE A 315 10.60 7.11 -20.48
N ASP A 316 11.39 6.82 -21.52
CA ASP A 316 11.25 7.39 -22.86
C ASP A 316 11.65 6.35 -23.92
N VAL A 317 10.70 5.47 -24.26
CA VAL A 317 10.90 4.37 -25.19
C VAL A 317 10.69 4.86 -26.63
N ALA A 318 11.77 4.90 -27.40
CA ALA A 318 11.70 5.26 -28.82
C ALA A 318 10.85 4.27 -29.63
N ALA A 319 10.18 4.77 -30.67
CA ALA A 319 9.43 3.92 -31.59
C ALA A 319 10.35 2.89 -32.25
N GLY A 320 10.00 1.61 -32.16
CA GLY A 320 10.79 0.51 -32.74
C GLY A 320 11.96 0.01 -31.89
N ASP A 321 12.13 0.51 -30.65
CA ASP A 321 13.16 0.00 -29.74
C ASP A 321 12.83 -1.43 -29.26
N PRO A 322 13.67 -2.45 -29.52
CA PRO A 322 13.39 -3.84 -29.16
C PRO A 322 13.74 -4.21 -27.70
N ALA A 323 14.45 -3.34 -26.97
CA ALA A 323 15.00 -3.69 -25.66
C ALA A 323 15.38 -2.45 -24.83
N TYR A 324 14.46 -1.50 -24.66
CA TYR A 324 14.67 -0.39 -23.73
C TYR A 324 14.72 -0.94 -22.29
N ILE A 325 15.66 -0.49 -21.47
CA ILE A 325 15.89 -1.04 -20.12
C ILE A 325 15.68 0.06 -19.08
N VAL A 326 14.93 -0.28 -18.04
CA VAL A 326 14.80 0.54 -16.83
C VAL A 326 15.36 -0.24 -15.66
N GLU A 327 16.18 0.40 -14.83
CA GLU A 327 16.73 -0.16 -13.61
C GLU A 327 16.65 0.85 -12.47
N ASP A 328 16.42 0.33 -11.27
CA ASP A 328 16.49 1.10 -10.03
C ASP A 328 17.00 0.22 -8.88
N SER A 329 17.58 0.84 -7.85
CA SER A 329 18.11 0.11 -6.70
C SER A 329 18.03 0.90 -5.40
N TYR A 330 17.98 0.16 -4.30
CA TYR A 330 17.98 0.71 -2.93
C TYR A 330 18.84 -0.16 -2.02
N VAL A 331 19.57 0.45 -1.08
CA VAL A 331 20.37 -0.29 -0.09
C VAL A 331 19.68 -0.21 1.26
N LEU A 332 19.35 -1.36 1.83
CA LEU A 332 18.61 -1.44 3.09
C LEU A 332 19.46 -0.91 4.27
N PRO A 333 18.98 0.06 5.04
CA PRO A 333 19.69 0.59 6.21
C PRO A 333 19.55 -0.31 7.45
N VAL A 334 18.60 -1.26 7.41
CA VAL A 334 18.19 -2.10 8.55
C VAL A 334 17.90 -3.53 8.06
N ASP A 335 17.93 -4.48 8.99
CA ASP A 335 17.48 -5.85 8.70
C ASP A 335 15.96 -5.87 8.48
N VAL A 336 15.51 -6.56 7.44
CA VAL A 336 14.08 -6.66 7.09
C VAL A 336 13.66 -8.09 6.77
N ARG A 337 12.36 -8.34 6.84
CA ARG A 337 11.68 -9.47 6.19
C ARG A 337 10.83 -8.96 5.04
N VAL A 338 11.00 -9.51 3.85
CA VAL A 338 10.13 -9.21 2.70
C VAL A 338 8.88 -10.08 2.80
N LEU A 339 7.72 -9.45 2.87
CA LEU A 339 6.42 -10.11 3.02
C LEU A 339 5.78 -10.42 1.66
N SER A 340 5.85 -9.47 0.74
CA SER A 340 5.29 -9.58 -0.60
C SER A 340 6.00 -8.66 -1.59
N VAL A 341 5.84 -8.96 -2.88
CA VAL A 341 6.27 -8.08 -3.98
C VAL A 341 5.11 -7.87 -4.96
N TYR A 342 5.01 -6.68 -5.52
CA TYR A 342 4.02 -6.34 -6.53
C TYR A 342 4.70 -5.61 -7.69
N PRO A 343 5.04 -6.32 -8.78
CA PRO A 343 5.55 -5.70 -9.99
C PRO A 343 4.41 -5.03 -10.78
N HIS A 344 4.71 -3.92 -11.43
CA HIS A 344 3.77 -3.17 -12.25
C HIS A 344 4.46 -2.52 -13.45
N ALA A 345 3.95 -2.80 -14.64
CA ALA A 345 4.37 -2.23 -15.91
C ALA A 345 3.27 -2.44 -16.95
N HIS A 346 3.26 -1.65 -18.02
CA HIS A 346 2.21 -1.63 -19.03
C HIS A 346 2.56 -2.49 -20.25
N TYR A 347 1.97 -2.17 -21.40
CA TYR A 347 1.89 -3.03 -22.57
C TYR A 347 3.24 -3.32 -23.25
N LEU A 348 4.24 -2.43 -23.15
CA LEU A 348 5.52 -2.66 -23.84
C LEU A 348 6.47 -3.52 -23.02
N ALA A 349 6.26 -3.66 -21.72
CA ALA A 349 7.09 -4.50 -20.89
C ALA A 349 7.09 -5.95 -21.40
N ARG A 350 8.29 -6.51 -21.52
CA ARG A 350 8.54 -7.89 -21.94
C ARG A 350 9.06 -8.72 -20.78
N GLU A 351 10.00 -8.17 -20.02
CA GLU A 351 10.69 -8.88 -18.94
C GLU A 351 10.75 -8.01 -17.68
N MET A 352 10.58 -8.62 -16.52
CA MET A 352 10.71 -8.01 -15.20
C MET A 352 11.56 -8.90 -14.29
N GLN A 353 12.53 -8.28 -13.61
CA GLN A 353 13.39 -8.94 -12.64
C GLN A 353 13.48 -8.10 -11.36
N GLY A 354 13.32 -8.76 -10.21
CA GLY A 354 13.61 -8.23 -8.89
C GLY A 354 14.59 -9.16 -8.17
N TYR A 355 15.70 -8.63 -7.67
CA TYR A 355 16.69 -9.41 -6.92
C TYR A 355 17.40 -8.58 -5.85
N ALA A 356 17.91 -9.27 -4.85
CA ALA A 356 18.70 -8.72 -3.77
C ALA A 356 20.16 -9.17 -3.89
N THR A 357 21.11 -8.23 -3.80
CA THR A 357 22.54 -8.53 -3.66
C THR A 357 22.91 -8.35 -2.20
N LEU A 358 23.24 -9.45 -1.54
CA LEU A 358 23.59 -9.51 -0.12
C LEU A 358 24.96 -8.84 0.14
N PRO A 359 25.28 -8.45 1.40
CA PRO A 359 26.55 -7.82 1.74
C PRO A 359 27.80 -8.66 1.39
N ASP A 360 27.65 -9.98 1.31
CA ASP A 360 28.72 -10.91 0.90
C ASP A 360 28.88 -11.04 -0.63
N GLY A 361 28.02 -10.35 -1.39
CA GLY A 361 27.99 -10.36 -2.86
C GLY A 361 27.14 -11.49 -3.47
N SER A 362 26.56 -12.38 -2.66
CA SER A 362 25.64 -13.40 -3.16
C SER A 362 24.30 -12.78 -3.57
N ARG A 363 23.56 -13.49 -4.43
CA ARG A 363 22.29 -13.00 -4.99
C ARG A 363 21.14 -13.86 -4.52
N GLU A 364 20.10 -13.21 -4.03
CA GLU A 364 18.79 -13.80 -3.75
C GLU A 364 17.75 -13.23 -4.71
N TRP A 365 16.85 -14.08 -5.21
CA TRP A 365 15.79 -13.65 -6.13
C TRP A 365 14.56 -13.20 -5.36
N LEU A 366 14.03 -12.04 -5.74
CA LEU A 366 12.74 -11.57 -5.24
C LEU A 366 11.61 -12.04 -6.16
N ILE A 367 11.77 -11.82 -7.47
CA ILE A 367 10.80 -12.24 -8.48
C ILE A 367 11.45 -12.20 -9.87
N ARG A 368 10.98 -13.05 -10.78
CA ARG A 368 11.38 -13.02 -12.18
C ARG A 368 10.20 -13.39 -13.08
N ILE A 369 9.89 -12.53 -14.04
CA ILE A 369 8.86 -12.73 -15.06
C ILE A 369 9.51 -12.47 -16.42
N MET A 370 9.65 -13.51 -17.24
CA MET A 370 10.30 -13.38 -18.56
C MET A 370 9.31 -13.12 -19.70
N GLU A 371 8.03 -13.37 -19.45
CA GLU A 371 6.92 -13.15 -20.39
C GLU A 371 5.88 -12.28 -19.69
N TRP A 372 6.19 -10.98 -19.55
CA TRP A 372 5.31 -10.01 -18.91
C TRP A 372 3.99 -9.89 -19.68
N ASP A 373 2.89 -9.86 -18.94
CA ASP A 373 1.55 -9.67 -19.45
C ASP A 373 0.81 -8.73 -18.51
N PHE A 374 0.50 -7.52 -18.98
CA PHE A 374 -0.21 -6.51 -18.20
C PHE A 374 -1.53 -7.04 -17.62
N MET A 375 -2.20 -7.94 -18.35
CA MET A 375 -3.47 -8.55 -17.93
C MET A 375 -3.29 -9.63 -16.85
N LYS A 376 -2.06 -9.95 -16.47
CA LYS A 376 -1.74 -10.99 -15.47
C LYS A 376 -0.87 -10.46 -14.33
N GLN A 377 -0.83 -9.15 -14.14
CA GLN A 377 -0.15 -8.55 -12.99
C GLN A 377 -0.84 -8.96 -11.69
N ASP A 378 -0.06 -9.29 -10.67
CA ASP A 378 -0.59 -9.69 -9.37
C ASP A 378 0.43 -9.40 -8.24
N ARG A 379 -0.06 -9.39 -7.00
CA ARG A 379 0.77 -9.33 -5.80
C ARG A 379 1.19 -10.73 -5.39
N TYR A 380 2.49 -10.91 -5.19
CA TYR A 380 3.10 -12.19 -4.82
C TYR A 380 3.53 -12.19 -3.35
N THR A 381 2.70 -12.77 -2.48
CA THR A 381 3.00 -12.94 -1.05
C THR A 381 3.86 -14.18 -0.83
N TYR A 382 4.95 -14.07 -0.08
CA TYR A 382 5.85 -15.20 0.19
C TYR A 382 5.20 -16.23 1.14
N LYS A 383 5.49 -17.52 0.91
CA LYS A 383 5.10 -18.60 1.85
C LYS A 383 5.75 -18.42 3.22
N GLU A 384 7.03 -18.04 3.19
CA GLU A 384 7.82 -17.68 4.36
C GLU A 384 8.49 -16.34 4.05
N PRO A 385 8.35 -15.30 4.88
CA PRO A 385 8.98 -14.02 4.63
C PRO A 385 10.49 -14.13 4.42
N LEU A 386 11.00 -13.51 3.36
CA LEU A 386 12.41 -13.56 3.01
C LEU A 386 13.23 -12.61 3.89
N PHE A 387 14.12 -13.13 4.72
CA PHE A 387 15.03 -12.30 5.52
C PHE A 387 16.14 -11.69 4.66
N LEU A 388 16.36 -10.38 4.79
CA LEU A 388 17.45 -9.65 4.16
C LEU A 388 18.17 -8.79 5.20
N PRO A 389 19.51 -8.94 5.37
CA PRO A 389 20.27 -8.13 6.30
C PRO A 389 20.47 -6.70 5.80
N ALA A 390 20.74 -5.78 6.72
CA ALA A 390 21.18 -4.42 6.42
C ALA A 390 22.41 -4.44 5.49
N GLY A 391 22.48 -3.47 4.58
CA GLY A 391 23.49 -3.38 3.52
C GLY A 391 23.16 -4.20 2.27
N THR A 392 22.07 -4.97 2.28
CA THR A 392 21.55 -5.63 1.06
C THR A 392 21.09 -4.59 0.04
N ARG A 393 21.52 -4.74 -1.21
CA ARG A 393 21.05 -3.94 -2.34
C ARG A 393 19.87 -4.63 -3.03
N LEU A 394 18.68 -4.05 -2.91
CA LEU A 394 17.51 -4.41 -3.72
C LEU A 394 17.68 -3.81 -5.12
N THR A 395 17.32 -4.56 -6.16
CA THR A 395 17.42 -4.11 -7.55
C THR A 395 16.22 -4.58 -8.34
N MET A 396 15.67 -3.66 -9.12
CA MET A 396 14.63 -3.89 -10.10
C MET A 396 15.20 -3.66 -11.50
N ARG A 397 14.75 -4.47 -12.47
CA ARG A 397 15.06 -4.31 -13.89
C ARG A 397 13.85 -4.68 -14.75
N PHE A 398 13.40 -3.77 -15.59
CA PHE A 398 12.42 -4.02 -16.65
C PHE A 398 13.05 -3.88 -18.03
N THR A 399 12.58 -4.68 -18.98
CA THR A 399 12.92 -4.55 -20.41
C THR A 399 11.64 -4.38 -21.22
N TYR A 400 11.62 -3.40 -22.12
CA TYR A 400 10.48 -3.01 -22.95
C TYR A 400 10.77 -3.25 -24.43
N ASP A 401 9.76 -3.70 -25.16
CA ASP A 401 9.80 -3.97 -26.60
C ASP A 401 8.73 -3.12 -27.32
N ASN A 402 9.16 -2.01 -27.92
CA ASN A 402 8.35 -1.11 -28.71
C ASN A 402 8.44 -1.38 -30.22
N THR A 403 8.66 -2.64 -30.62
CA THR A 403 8.67 -3.04 -32.03
C THR A 403 7.26 -3.33 -32.55
N ALA A 404 7.14 -3.51 -33.88
CA ALA A 404 5.88 -3.93 -34.50
C ALA A 404 5.59 -5.42 -34.28
N GLU A 405 6.62 -6.18 -33.95
CA GLU A 405 6.63 -7.61 -33.66
C GLU A 405 6.10 -7.92 -32.26
N ASN A 406 6.22 -7.01 -31.28
CA ASN A 406 5.58 -7.18 -29.97
C ASN A 406 4.05 -7.18 -30.12
N PRO A 407 3.35 -8.32 -29.95
CA PRO A 407 1.91 -8.40 -30.14
C PRO A 407 1.12 -7.56 -29.13
N ARG A 408 1.73 -7.20 -27.99
CA ARG A 408 1.11 -6.39 -26.93
C ARG A 408 1.24 -4.89 -27.18
N ASN A 409 2.11 -4.45 -28.08
CA ASN A 409 2.25 -3.03 -28.37
C ASN A 409 0.90 -2.47 -28.90
N PRO A 410 0.29 -1.45 -28.27
CA PRO A 410 -1.01 -0.94 -28.69
C PRO A 410 -0.93 -0.09 -29.97
N ASN A 411 0.28 0.29 -30.38
CA ASN A 411 0.52 1.18 -31.51
C ASN A 411 0.90 0.39 -32.78
N ARG A 412 0.17 0.63 -33.87
CA ARG A 412 0.49 0.12 -35.21
C ARG A 412 0.36 1.24 -36.25
N PRO A 413 1.48 1.81 -36.77
CA PRO A 413 2.89 1.48 -36.47
C PRO A 413 3.33 1.90 -35.04
N PRO A 414 4.45 1.38 -34.51
CA PRO A 414 4.99 1.80 -33.22
C PRO A 414 5.20 3.32 -33.10
N GLN A 415 4.98 3.85 -31.90
CA GLN A 415 5.13 5.28 -31.58
C GLN A 415 6.02 5.45 -30.35
N ARG A 416 6.57 6.64 -30.14
CA ARG A 416 7.32 6.96 -28.91
C ARG A 416 6.36 6.85 -27.71
N VAL A 417 6.79 6.15 -26.66
CA VAL A 417 6.02 5.97 -25.42
C VAL A 417 6.85 6.50 -24.25
N ILE A 418 6.24 7.29 -23.37
CA ILE A 418 6.91 7.92 -22.23
C ILE A 418 6.31 7.40 -20.91
N TYR A 419 6.93 7.75 -19.78
CA TYR A 419 6.34 7.50 -18.46
C TYR A 419 4.95 8.14 -18.35
N GLY A 420 3.97 7.38 -17.87
CA GLY A 420 2.64 7.94 -17.61
C GLY A 420 1.62 6.92 -17.08
N PRO A 421 0.50 7.40 -16.53
CA PRO A 421 -0.48 6.57 -15.82
C PRO A 421 -1.54 5.93 -16.71
N ASN A 422 -1.49 6.12 -18.03
CA ASN A 422 -2.38 5.41 -18.94
C ASN A 422 -1.72 4.11 -19.37
N SER A 423 -2.49 3.05 -19.61
CA SER A 423 -1.92 1.76 -20.06
C SER A 423 -1.19 1.87 -21.42
N SER A 424 -1.47 2.90 -22.22
CA SER A 424 -0.75 3.22 -23.46
C SER A 424 0.55 4.02 -23.25
N ASP A 425 0.71 4.64 -22.09
CA ASP A 425 1.99 5.12 -21.58
C ASP A 425 2.75 3.94 -20.96
N GLU A 426 3.92 4.16 -20.37
CA GLU A 426 4.69 3.07 -19.74
C GLU A 426 5.06 3.36 -18.29
N MET A 427 5.19 2.29 -17.50
CA MET A 427 5.60 2.29 -16.10
C MET A 427 6.55 1.11 -15.83
N GLY A 428 7.28 1.18 -14.73
CA GLY A 428 8.21 0.13 -14.33
C GLY A 428 8.47 0.20 -12.87
N ASP A 429 7.56 -0.35 -12.07
CA ASP A 429 7.61 -0.32 -10.63
C ASP A 429 7.69 -1.73 -10.05
N LEU A 430 8.60 -1.93 -9.10
CA LEU A 430 8.60 -3.08 -8.22
C LEU A 430 8.34 -2.59 -6.80
N TRP A 431 7.12 -2.83 -6.35
CA TRP A 431 6.75 -2.62 -4.97
C TRP A 431 7.21 -3.80 -4.12
N ILE A 432 7.84 -3.51 -2.98
CA ILE A 432 8.42 -4.50 -2.07
C ILE A 432 7.89 -4.19 -0.67
N GLN A 433 7.01 -5.05 -0.15
CA GLN A 433 6.52 -4.94 1.21
C GLN A 433 7.57 -5.51 2.16
N VAL A 434 8.12 -4.66 3.01
CA VAL A 434 9.16 -5.04 3.97
C VAL A 434 8.72 -4.77 5.40
N LEU A 435 9.23 -5.60 6.31
CA LEU A 435 8.99 -5.50 7.73
C LEU A 435 10.33 -5.40 8.46
N PRO A 436 10.65 -4.28 9.13
CA PRO A 436 11.86 -4.18 9.95
C PRO A 436 11.89 -5.28 11.01
N VAL A 437 13.02 -5.97 11.16
CA VAL A 437 13.17 -7.01 12.19
C VAL A 437 13.13 -6.42 13.60
N ALA A 438 13.62 -5.19 13.75
CA ALA A 438 13.51 -4.39 14.97
C ALA A 438 12.46 -3.28 14.75
N PRO A 439 11.26 -3.34 15.37
CA PRO A 439 10.18 -2.37 15.13
C PRO A 439 10.58 -0.91 15.34
N GLU A 440 11.45 -0.62 16.32
CA GLU A 440 11.98 0.71 16.59
C GLU A 440 12.85 1.30 15.46
N LYS A 441 13.21 0.48 14.47
CA LYS A 441 13.97 0.89 13.28
C LYS A 441 13.09 1.26 12.08
N PHE A 442 11.75 1.17 12.21
CA PHE A 442 10.82 1.57 11.16
C PHE A 442 11.10 2.98 10.62
N THR A 443 11.17 3.98 11.50
CA THR A 443 11.41 5.38 11.10
C THR A 443 12.78 5.57 10.42
N VAL A 444 13.78 4.74 10.75
CA VAL A 444 15.09 4.78 10.07
C VAL A 444 14.94 4.34 8.62
N LEU A 445 14.23 3.23 8.36
CA LEU A 445 13.96 2.73 7.02
C LEU A 445 13.12 3.73 6.21
N GLU A 446 12.01 4.20 6.79
CA GLU A 446 11.09 5.15 6.15
C GLU A 446 11.81 6.46 5.77
N THR A 447 12.54 7.07 6.71
CA THR A 447 13.22 8.35 6.47
C THR A 447 14.31 8.21 5.41
N ASP A 448 15.09 7.13 5.46
CA ASP A 448 16.18 6.87 4.51
C ASP A 448 15.64 6.65 3.09
N PHE A 449 14.62 5.80 2.95
CA PHE A 449 13.99 5.55 1.66
C PHE A 449 13.31 6.81 1.09
N MET A 450 12.52 7.53 1.90
CA MET A 450 11.90 8.79 1.47
C MET A 450 12.94 9.83 1.05
N GLY A 451 14.10 9.87 1.72
CA GLY A 451 15.22 10.73 1.32
C GLY A 451 15.76 10.38 -0.05
N GLN A 452 15.93 9.08 -0.36
CA GLN A 452 16.36 8.63 -1.68
C GLN A 452 15.34 9.01 -2.77
N GLU A 453 14.05 8.80 -2.53
CA GLU A 453 13.00 9.13 -3.49
C GLU A 453 12.92 10.64 -3.75
N ARG A 454 12.97 11.47 -2.70
CA ARG A 454 13.07 12.93 -2.86
C ARG A 454 14.29 13.33 -3.68
N GLY A 455 15.44 12.68 -3.47
CA GLY A 455 16.65 12.92 -4.25
C GLY A 455 16.45 12.69 -5.75
N LYS A 456 15.73 11.63 -6.13
CA LYS A 456 15.36 11.35 -7.53
C LYS A 456 14.42 12.43 -8.09
N GLU A 457 13.40 12.81 -7.33
CA GLU A 457 12.45 13.86 -7.72
C GLU A 457 13.14 15.21 -7.93
N ILE A 458 14.10 15.57 -7.07
CA ILE A 458 14.91 16.80 -7.21
C ILE A 458 15.73 16.77 -8.50
N VAL A 459 16.39 15.65 -8.83
CA VAL A 459 17.15 15.52 -10.08
C VAL A 459 16.24 15.70 -11.28
N MET A 460 15.06 15.08 -11.27
CA MET A 460 14.08 15.20 -12.34
C MET A 460 13.56 16.64 -12.47
N ALA A 461 13.16 17.27 -11.36
CA ALA A 461 12.68 18.64 -11.35
C ALA A 461 13.74 19.65 -11.87
N ARG A 462 15.02 19.44 -11.52
CA ARG A 462 16.14 20.23 -12.07
C ARG A 462 16.30 20.02 -13.58
N ARG A 463 16.18 18.79 -14.07
CA ARG A 463 16.25 18.48 -15.51
C ARG A 463 15.11 19.14 -16.28
N THR A 464 13.87 19.04 -15.78
CA THR A 464 12.69 19.69 -16.37
C THR A 464 12.89 21.20 -16.59
N LEU A 465 13.49 21.89 -15.62
CA LEU A 465 13.83 23.30 -15.76
C LEU A 465 14.97 23.53 -16.79
N ALA A 466 15.98 22.66 -16.81
CA ALA A 466 17.09 22.74 -17.76
C ALA A 466 16.65 22.49 -19.22
N ASP A 467 15.63 21.65 -19.42
CA ASP A 467 15.04 21.35 -20.73
C ASP A 467 14.09 22.45 -21.24
N GLY A 468 14.03 23.59 -20.53
CA GLY A 468 13.32 24.79 -20.96
C GLY A 468 11.86 24.87 -20.53
N ILE A 469 11.39 23.95 -19.68
CA ILE A 469 10.05 24.03 -19.05
C ILE A 469 10.12 24.93 -17.81
N ASP A 470 10.57 26.17 -18.02
CA ASP A 470 10.83 27.17 -16.99
C ASP A 470 9.54 27.97 -16.66
N ASN A 471 8.74 27.45 -15.73
CA ASN A 471 7.49 28.08 -15.29
C ASN A 471 7.38 28.15 -13.76
N ALA A 472 6.39 28.92 -13.27
CA ALA A 472 6.21 29.16 -11.84
C ALA A 472 5.97 27.87 -11.04
N ARG A 473 5.13 26.96 -11.56
CA ARG A 473 4.77 25.71 -10.87
C ARG A 473 5.97 24.78 -10.71
N ASN A 474 6.83 24.64 -11.73
CA ASN A 474 8.02 23.80 -11.67
C ASN A 474 9.04 24.33 -10.66
N HIS A 475 9.23 25.66 -10.61
CA HIS A 475 10.06 26.27 -9.58
C HIS A 475 9.48 26.09 -8.18
N TYR A 476 8.17 26.27 -8.01
CA TYR A 476 7.50 26.04 -6.73
C TYR A 476 7.68 24.59 -6.26
N ASN A 477 7.39 23.61 -7.12
CA ASN A 477 7.53 22.19 -6.81
C ASN A 477 8.97 21.83 -6.40
N LEU A 478 9.98 22.33 -7.15
CA LEU A 478 11.38 22.12 -6.79
C LEU A 478 11.73 22.78 -5.44
N GLY A 479 11.18 23.96 -5.15
CA GLY A 479 11.33 24.62 -3.85
C GLY A 479 10.81 23.77 -2.70
N VAL A 480 9.62 23.16 -2.85
CA VAL A 480 9.02 22.23 -1.86
C VAL A 480 9.93 21.04 -1.62
N LEU A 481 10.42 20.39 -2.69
CA LEU A 481 11.32 19.24 -2.57
C LEU A 481 12.62 19.59 -1.84
N LEU A 482 13.25 20.72 -2.19
CA LEU A 482 14.49 21.17 -1.57
C LEU A 482 14.31 21.58 -0.11
N GLN A 483 13.18 22.19 0.24
CA GLN A 483 12.90 22.50 1.64
C GLN A 483 12.77 21.22 2.47
N ALA A 484 12.05 20.21 1.96
CA ALA A 484 11.92 18.91 2.61
C ALA A 484 13.25 18.12 2.67
N ASP A 485 14.15 18.34 1.72
CA ASP A 485 15.50 17.76 1.70
C ASP A 485 16.50 18.49 2.63
N GLY A 486 16.07 19.58 3.27
CA GLY A 486 16.94 20.36 4.17
C GLY A 486 17.90 21.31 3.44
N ALA A 487 17.55 21.75 2.24
CA ALA A 487 18.27 22.77 1.45
C ALA A 487 17.49 24.11 1.40
N PRO A 488 17.29 24.80 2.54
CA PRO A 488 16.40 25.95 2.65
C PRO A 488 16.84 27.15 1.79
N GLU A 489 18.13 27.36 1.55
CA GLU A 489 18.60 28.47 0.72
C GLU A 489 18.26 28.28 -0.76
N GLU A 490 18.39 27.05 -1.28
CA GLU A 490 17.98 26.75 -2.66
C GLU A 490 16.46 26.78 -2.79
N ALA A 491 15.73 26.28 -1.78
CA ALA A 491 14.27 26.37 -1.72
C ALA A 491 13.78 27.83 -1.80
N GLU A 492 14.36 28.73 -0.98
CA GLU A 492 14.03 30.16 -1.01
C GLU A 492 14.25 30.76 -2.41
N SER A 493 15.37 30.45 -3.05
CA SER A 493 15.68 30.91 -4.41
C SER A 493 14.62 30.46 -5.41
N HIS A 494 14.17 29.21 -5.30
CA HIS A 494 13.16 28.65 -6.20
C HIS A 494 11.75 29.19 -5.93
N TYR A 495 11.34 29.41 -4.69
CA TYR A 495 10.08 30.10 -4.40
C TYR A 495 10.07 31.53 -4.94
N ARG A 496 11.17 32.28 -4.77
CA ARG A 496 11.28 33.63 -5.35
C ARG A 496 11.27 33.58 -6.88
N ALA A 497 11.90 32.58 -7.49
CA ALA A 497 11.86 32.39 -8.95
C ALA A 497 10.44 32.06 -9.44
N ALA A 498 9.67 31.27 -8.68
CA ALA A 498 8.26 31.01 -8.95
C ALA A 498 7.45 32.30 -8.94
N LEU A 499 7.58 33.11 -7.87
CA LEU A 499 6.87 34.38 -7.72
C LEU A 499 7.29 35.47 -8.72
N GLN A 500 8.51 35.39 -9.28
CA GLN A 500 8.91 36.26 -10.39
C GLN A 500 8.16 35.95 -11.69
N ARG A 501 7.73 34.69 -11.88
CA ARG A 501 7.02 34.23 -13.08
C ARG A 501 5.51 34.35 -12.90
N ASP A 502 5.03 34.04 -11.70
CA ASP A 502 3.64 34.20 -11.31
C ASP A 502 3.55 34.85 -9.92
N PRO A 503 3.39 36.18 -9.86
CA PRO A 503 3.24 36.91 -8.60
C PRO A 503 1.95 36.60 -7.83
N ASP A 504 0.96 35.94 -8.45
CA ASP A 504 -0.31 35.59 -7.83
C ASP A 504 -0.37 34.08 -7.46
N LEU A 505 0.77 33.40 -7.36
CA LEU A 505 0.83 32.01 -6.91
C LEU A 505 0.77 31.92 -5.36
N ALA A 506 -0.44 31.75 -4.82
CA ALA A 506 -0.72 31.74 -3.37
C ALA A 506 0.12 30.70 -2.60
N ASP A 507 0.18 29.47 -3.10
CA ASP A 507 1.01 28.38 -2.55
C ASP A 507 2.48 28.79 -2.34
N ALA A 508 3.06 29.48 -3.32
CA ALA A 508 4.46 29.91 -3.25
C ALA A 508 4.65 31.05 -2.24
N HIS A 509 3.67 31.94 -2.10
CA HIS A 509 3.65 32.93 -1.03
C HIS A 509 3.56 32.27 0.36
N HIS A 510 2.67 31.29 0.53
CA HIS A 510 2.52 30.55 1.78
C HIS A 510 3.81 29.81 2.18
N ASN A 511 4.35 28.98 1.28
CA ASN A 511 5.55 28.18 1.60
C ASN A 511 6.81 29.04 1.80
N LEU A 512 6.96 30.11 1.03
CA LEU A 512 8.04 31.07 1.28
C LEU A 512 7.87 31.75 2.65
N ALA A 513 6.64 32.08 3.05
CA ALA A 513 6.39 32.64 4.38
C ALA A 513 6.77 31.66 5.50
N VAL A 514 6.37 30.39 5.39
CA VAL A 514 6.77 29.32 6.33
C VAL A 514 8.29 29.24 6.46
N LEU A 515 9.00 29.22 5.33
CA LEU A 515 10.45 29.16 5.27
C LEU A 515 11.12 30.40 5.90
N LEU A 516 10.63 31.60 5.60
CA LEU A 516 11.17 32.84 6.15
C LEU A 516 10.95 32.92 7.67
N VAL A 517 9.79 32.47 8.17
CA VAL A 517 9.49 32.44 9.61
C VAL A 517 10.38 31.44 10.34
N SER A 518 10.63 30.26 9.77
CA SER A 518 11.56 29.28 10.38
C SER A 518 13.00 29.81 10.46
N GLN A 519 13.38 30.72 9.56
CA GLN A 519 14.65 31.46 9.59
C GLN A 519 14.63 32.69 10.52
N GLY A 520 13.52 32.98 11.21
CA GLY A 520 13.34 34.14 12.08
C GLY A 520 13.04 35.46 11.35
N LYS A 521 12.83 35.44 10.03
CA LYS A 521 12.47 36.62 9.21
C LYS A 521 10.96 36.89 9.28
N ASN A 522 10.41 36.97 10.49
CA ASN A 522 8.97 37.00 10.75
C ASN A 522 8.22 38.11 9.99
N ARG A 523 8.82 39.30 9.86
CA ARG A 523 8.18 40.43 9.16
C ARG A 523 7.95 40.11 7.68
N GLU A 524 8.98 39.60 7.00
CA GLU A 524 8.87 39.24 5.58
C GLU A 524 7.90 38.07 5.39
N GLY A 525 7.93 37.09 6.30
CA GLY A 525 6.97 35.99 6.30
C GLY A 525 5.52 36.46 6.43
N VAL A 526 5.23 37.38 7.36
CA VAL A 526 3.88 37.97 7.51
C VAL A 526 3.45 38.73 6.26
N ASP A 527 4.36 39.46 5.60
CA ASP A 527 4.05 40.13 4.33
C ASP A 527 3.66 39.10 3.24
N HIS A 528 4.38 37.97 3.15
CA HIS A 528 4.05 36.90 2.21
C HIS A 528 2.74 36.17 2.55
N TYR A 529 2.45 35.90 3.84
CA TYR A 529 1.13 35.38 4.24
C TYR A 529 0.00 36.35 3.88
N GLY A 530 0.22 37.66 4.03
CA GLY A 530 -0.74 38.67 3.61
C GLY A 530 -1.00 38.65 2.10
N GLN A 531 0.02 38.37 1.28
CA GLN A 531 -0.16 38.17 -0.16
C GLN A 531 -0.93 36.89 -0.45
N ALA A 532 -0.61 35.77 0.21
CA ALA A 532 -1.35 34.52 0.06
C ALA A 532 -2.85 34.75 0.35
N LEU A 533 -3.21 35.39 1.47
CA LEU A 533 -4.61 35.70 1.81
C LEU A 533 -5.27 36.74 0.91
N ARG A 534 -4.51 37.61 0.25
CA ARG A 534 -5.06 38.54 -0.75
C ARG A 534 -5.53 37.77 -1.99
N ILE A 535 -4.81 36.72 -2.36
CA ILE A 535 -5.07 35.89 -3.54
C ILE A 535 -6.13 34.84 -3.21
N GLU A 536 -5.94 34.10 -2.11
CA GLU A 536 -6.80 33.04 -1.61
C GLU A 536 -7.23 33.35 -0.16
N PRO A 537 -8.38 34.05 0.03
CA PRO A 537 -8.84 34.47 1.35
C PRO A 537 -9.28 33.32 2.27
N ASP A 538 -9.57 32.14 1.71
CA ASP A 538 -10.14 31.00 2.43
C ASP A 538 -9.08 29.91 2.67
N SER A 539 -7.92 30.30 3.23
CA SER A 539 -6.83 29.36 3.57
C SER A 539 -6.65 29.22 5.09
N ALA A 540 -7.16 28.12 5.65
CA ALA A 540 -7.07 27.81 7.08
C ALA A 540 -5.62 27.71 7.58
N ASP A 541 -4.72 27.09 6.81
CA ASP A 541 -3.29 26.96 7.14
C ASP A 541 -2.59 28.32 7.28
N VAL A 542 -2.90 29.28 6.41
CA VAL A 542 -2.30 30.63 6.51
C VAL A 542 -2.77 31.31 7.79
N TYR A 543 -4.06 31.20 8.14
CA TYR A 543 -4.59 31.78 9.39
C TYR A 543 -3.97 31.13 10.62
N LEU A 544 -3.82 29.80 10.64
CA LEU A 544 -3.14 29.06 11.70
C LEU A 544 -1.70 29.54 11.89
N ASN A 545 -0.94 29.60 10.80
CA ASN A 545 0.47 29.99 10.85
C ASN A 545 0.65 31.46 11.25
N LEU A 546 -0.21 32.38 10.78
CA LEU A 546 -0.23 33.75 11.26
C LEU A 546 -0.56 33.81 12.75
N ALA A 547 -1.59 33.10 13.21
CA ALA A 547 -1.96 33.08 14.63
C ALA A 547 -0.81 32.64 15.54
N ARG A 548 -0.04 31.62 15.13
CA ARG A 548 1.16 31.16 15.85
C ARG A 548 2.22 32.26 15.98
N ILE A 549 2.41 33.07 14.93
CA ILE A 549 3.31 34.24 14.98
C ILE A 549 2.79 35.26 16.00
N TYR A 550 1.51 35.60 15.96
CA TYR A 550 0.90 36.55 16.92
C TYR A 550 0.96 36.03 18.36
N LEU A 551 0.76 34.73 18.58
CA LEU A 551 0.96 34.08 19.89
C LEU A 551 2.41 34.17 20.36
N SER A 552 3.39 34.03 19.47
CA SER A 552 4.81 34.21 19.82
C SER A 552 5.16 35.65 20.21
N GLN A 553 4.36 36.62 19.76
CA GLN A 553 4.48 38.05 20.07
C GLN A 553 3.60 38.50 21.24
N ASP A 554 2.93 37.57 21.92
CA ASP A 554 1.96 37.82 23.00
C ASP A 554 0.72 38.64 22.57
N ALA A 555 0.47 38.73 21.26
CA ALA A 555 -0.72 39.37 20.69
C ALA A 555 -1.91 38.38 20.67
N VAL A 556 -2.31 37.93 21.86
CA VAL A 556 -3.28 36.82 22.05
C VAL A 556 -4.65 37.12 21.43
N ALA A 557 -5.13 38.37 21.52
CA ALA A 557 -6.44 38.74 20.98
C ALA A 557 -6.49 38.61 19.45
N ASP A 558 -5.45 39.09 18.76
CA ASP A 558 -5.34 39.00 17.31
C ASP A 558 -5.22 37.53 16.85
N ALA A 559 -4.44 36.73 17.58
CA ALA A 559 -4.33 35.31 17.32
C ALA A 559 -5.68 34.58 17.43
N ILE A 560 -6.48 34.87 18.47
CA ILE A 560 -7.82 34.29 18.61
C ILE A 560 -8.71 34.65 17.42
N THR A 561 -8.67 35.90 16.93
CA THR A 561 -9.42 36.32 15.75
C THR A 561 -9.00 35.52 14.50
N LEU A 562 -7.70 35.34 14.29
CA LEU A 562 -7.18 34.57 13.16
C LEU A 562 -7.59 33.08 13.26
N LEU A 563 -7.47 32.48 14.44
CA LEU A 563 -7.84 31.07 14.68
C LEU A 563 -9.35 30.84 14.45
N LEU A 564 -10.21 31.74 14.92
CA LEU A 564 -11.65 31.65 14.67
C LEU A 564 -11.96 31.76 13.17
N ARG A 565 -11.27 32.62 12.43
CA ARG A 565 -11.43 32.70 10.97
C ARG A 565 -10.97 31.41 10.28
N GLY A 566 -9.86 30.82 10.74
CA GLY A 566 -9.42 29.52 10.26
C GLY A 566 -10.47 28.43 10.49
N ILE A 567 -11.09 28.39 11.68
CA ILE A 567 -12.13 27.40 12.04
C ILE A 567 -13.42 27.60 11.21
N GLU A 568 -13.75 28.84 10.86
CA GLU A 568 -14.87 29.12 9.95
C GLU A 568 -14.64 28.54 8.55
N ILE A 569 -13.38 28.47 8.11
CA ILE A 569 -12.98 27.95 6.79
C ILE A 569 -12.87 26.42 6.85
N ASP A 570 -12.09 25.90 7.80
CA ASP A 570 -11.92 24.47 8.04
C ASP A 570 -12.21 24.13 9.51
N PRO A 571 -13.45 23.68 9.82
CA PRO A 571 -13.82 23.30 11.16
C PRO A 571 -13.21 21.96 11.61
N TYR A 572 -12.61 21.18 10.71
CA TYR A 572 -12.05 19.84 10.95
C TYR A 572 -10.52 19.81 11.07
N MET A 573 -9.85 20.97 11.06
CA MET A 573 -8.43 21.08 11.38
C MET A 573 -8.23 21.19 12.89
N TRP A 574 -7.79 20.11 13.53
CA TRP A 574 -7.69 20.03 14.99
C TRP A 574 -6.66 21.01 15.56
N GLU A 575 -5.61 21.35 14.81
CA GLU A 575 -4.57 22.30 15.19
C GLU A 575 -5.13 23.70 15.46
N LEU A 576 -6.12 24.15 14.70
CA LEU A 576 -6.80 25.43 14.91
C LEU A 576 -7.52 25.45 16.27
N HIS A 577 -8.21 24.37 16.60
CA HIS A 577 -8.89 24.23 17.90
C HIS A 577 -7.89 24.11 19.05
N ALA A 578 -6.77 23.40 18.84
CA ALA A 578 -5.71 23.25 19.83
C ALA A 578 -5.01 24.58 20.15
N ASP A 579 -4.64 25.34 19.11
CA ASP A 579 -4.01 26.65 19.28
C ASP A 579 -5.00 27.68 19.83
N LEU A 580 -6.30 27.57 19.50
CA LEU A 580 -7.36 28.37 20.13
C LEU A 580 -7.48 28.04 21.62
N ALA A 581 -7.37 26.78 22.01
CA ALA A 581 -7.36 26.38 23.40
C ALA A 581 -6.15 27.00 24.13
N ALA A 582 -4.95 26.88 23.56
CA ALA A 582 -3.74 27.47 24.12
C ALA A 582 -3.83 29.00 24.25
N ALA A 583 -4.40 29.68 23.25
CA ALA A 583 -4.65 31.13 23.29
C ALA A 583 -5.63 31.50 24.42
N ASN A 584 -6.72 30.73 24.59
CA ASN A 584 -7.68 30.95 25.67
C ASN A 584 -7.09 30.69 27.06
N VAL A 585 -6.17 29.73 27.20
CA VAL A 585 -5.42 29.54 28.46
C VAL A 585 -4.64 30.81 28.81
N ARG A 586 -3.92 31.40 27.83
CA ARG A 586 -3.16 32.65 28.05
C ARG A 586 -4.06 33.84 28.38
N GLN A 587 -5.26 33.88 27.81
CA GLN A 587 -6.27 34.91 28.12
C GLN A 587 -6.95 34.70 29.49
N GLY A 588 -6.80 33.52 30.10
CA GLY A 588 -7.48 33.14 31.35
C GLY A 588 -8.89 32.58 31.15
N SER A 589 -9.33 32.39 29.91
CA SER A 589 -10.64 31.85 29.51
C SER A 589 -10.65 30.32 29.58
N LEU A 590 -10.46 29.76 30.79
CA LEU A 590 -10.20 28.33 30.98
C LEU A 590 -11.35 27.39 30.53
N ASP A 591 -12.62 27.82 30.60
CA ASP A 591 -13.77 26.97 30.16
C ASP A 591 -13.78 26.81 28.64
N THR A 592 -13.51 27.90 27.95
CA THR A 592 -13.37 27.92 26.49
C THR A 592 -12.17 27.09 26.07
N ALA A 593 -11.06 27.16 26.81
CA ALA A 593 -9.88 26.34 26.53
C ALA A 593 -10.18 24.84 26.58
N ILE A 594 -10.86 24.35 27.63
CA ILE A 594 -11.25 22.93 27.72
C ILE A 594 -12.18 22.55 26.56
N SER A 595 -13.15 23.41 26.23
CA SER A 595 -14.08 23.17 25.11
C SER A 595 -13.34 23.06 23.78
N SER A 596 -12.37 23.94 23.52
CA SER A 596 -11.55 23.92 22.32
C SER A 596 -10.61 22.71 22.25
N TYR A 597 -9.96 22.32 23.36
CA TYR A 597 -9.18 21.07 23.39
C TYR A 597 -10.05 19.83 23.13
N ARG A 598 -11.27 19.80 23.67
CA ARG A 598 -12.22 18.70 23.41
C ARG A 598 -12.71 18.67 21.97
N ALA A 599 -12.89 19.84 21.34
CA ALA A 599 -13.18 19.92 19.91
C ALA A 599 -12.01 19.34 19.09
N ALA A 600 -10.77 19.71 19.42
CA ALA A 600 -9.58 19.13 18.81
C ALA A 600 -9.54 17.59 18.97
N LEU A 601 -9.78 17.06 20.17
CA LEU A 601 -9.84 15.60 20.43
C LEU A 601 -10.98 14.89 19.72
N SER A 602 -12.10 15.57 19.47
CA SER A 602 -13.20 14.99 18.69
C SER A 602 -12.84 14.80 17.21
N ILE A 603 -11.86 15.57 16.74
CA ILE A 603 -11.33 15.51 15.37
C ILE A 603 -10.16 14.53 15.32
N GLU A 604 -9.13 14.71 16.17
CA GLU A 604 -7.98 13.83 16.28
C GLU A 604 -7.84 13.29 17.72
N PRO A 605 -8.35 12.07 17.99
CA PRO A 605 -8.37 11.50 19.35
C PRO A 605 -7.00 11.09 19.89
N ASP A 606 -6.02 10.80 19.02
CA ASP A 606 -4.75 10.18 19.41
C ASP A 606 -3.62 11.22 19.58
N VAL A 607 -3.94 12.40 20.11
CA VAL A 607 -2.95 13.46 20.37
C VAL A 607 -2.71 13.61 21.88
N ALA A 608 -1.60 13.03 22.35
CA ALA A 608 -1.23 13.05 23.77
C ALA A 608 -1.18 14.48 24.36
N PHE A 609 -0.68 15.46 23.59
CA PHE A 609 -0.55 16.83 24.12
C PHE A 609 -1.90 17.52 24.37
N LEU A 610 -2.98 17.14 23.67
CA LEU A 610 -4.30 17.72 23.90
C LEU A 610 -4.83 17.28 25.28
N HIS A 611 -4.65 16.00 25.62
CA HIS A 611 -4.95 15.48 26.96
C HIS A 611 -4.10 16.16 28.04
N ILE A 612 -2.79 16.35 27.79
CA ILE A 612 -1.93 17.12 28.71
C ILE A 612 -2.49 18.55 28.89
N GLY A 613 -2.86 19.22 27.81
CA GLY A 613 -3.43 20.56 27.85
C GLY A 613 -4.73 20.65 28.67
N ILE A 614 -5.66 19.70 28.50
CA ILE A 614 -6.88 19.63 29.32
C ILE A 614 -6.52 19.38 30.79
N GLY A 615 -5.62 18.43 31.06
CA GLY A 615 -5.16 18.10 32.40
C GLY A 615 -4.52 19.27 33.13
N GLU A 616 -3.70 20.07 32.43
CA GLU A 616 -3.10 21.30 32.97
C GLU A 616 -4.16 22.34 33.33
N VAL A 617 -5.16 22.55 32.46
CA VAL A 617 -6.25 23.50 32.72
C VAL A 617 -7.13 23.05 33.89
N LEU A 618 -7.44 21.75 33.99
CA LEU A 618 -8.16 21.16 35.13
C LEU A 618 -7.34 21.27 36.43
N GLY A 619 -6.04 21.03 36.36
CA GLY A 619 -5.12 21.22 37.49
C GLY A 619 -5.09 22.67 37.98
N ALA A 620 -5.06 23.64 37.07
CA ALA A 620 -5.15 25.06 37.40
C ALA A 620 -6.48 25.45 38.09
N ARG A 621 -7.54 24.66 37.87
CA ARG A 621 -8.85 24.79 38.55
C ARG A 621 -8.95 24.02 39.86
N GLY A 622 -7.91 23.27 40.24
CA GLY A 622 -7.93 22.38 41.40
C GLY A 622 -8.69 21.07 41.19
N GLN A 623 -9.06 20.75 39.95
CA GLN A 623 -9.76 19.50 39.58
C GLN A 623 -8.75 18.38 39.35
N PHE A 624 -8.02 18.00 40.40
CA PHE A 624 -6.87 17.09 40.28
C PHE A 624 -7.22 15.64 39.94
N VAL A 625 -8.45 15.19 40.22
CA VAL A 625 -8.92 13.85 39.86
C VAL A 625 -9.13 13.77 38.35
N ASP A 626 -9.89 14.71 37.80
CA ASP A 626 -10.13 14.81 36.35
C ASP A 626 -8.80 15.01 35.59
N ALA A 627 -7.89 15.83 36.12
CA ALA A 627 -6.56 16.02 35.52
C ALA A 627 -5.72 14.73 35.46
N GLU A 628 -5.79 13.88 36.50
CA GLU A 628 -5.10 12.58 36.49
C GLU A 628 -5.63 11.65 35.39
N GLU A 629 -6.95 11.64 35.16
CA GLU A 629 -7.55 10.82 34.09
C GLU A 629 -7.00 11.24 32.72
N GLU A 630 -6.95 12.55 32.45
CA GLU A 630 -6.41 13.10 31.20
C GLU A 630 -4.93 12.77 31.03
N PHE A 631 -4.08 12.96 32.06
CA PHE A 631 -2.65 12.61 31.95
C PHE A 631 -2.44 11.10 31.73
N ARG A 632 -3.30 10.24 32.27
CA ARG A 632 -3.23 8.80 32.00
C ARG A 632 -3.65 8.46 30.57
N MET A 633 -4.61 9.18 30.01
CA MET A 633 -4.97 9.03 28.59
C MET A 633 -3.79 9.47 27.70
N ALA A 634 -3.15 10.60 28.01
CA ALA A 634 -1.93 11.03 27.34
C ALA A 634 -0.84 9.95 27.38
N LEU A 635 -0.65 9.28 28.51
CA LEU A 635 0.32 8.18 28.68
C LEU A 635 -0.08 6.86 28.02
N THR A 636 -1.35 6.70 27.64
CA THR A 636 -1.80 5.56 26.82
C THR A 636 -1.36 5.77 25.37
N ILE A 637 -1.41 7.01 24.90
CA ILE A 637 -1.01 7.42 23.55
C ILE A 637 0.52 7.56 23.44
N ALA A 638 1.14 8.25 24.38
CA ALA A 638 2.58 8.51 24.43
C ALA A 638 3.19 8.05 25.77
N PRO A 639 3.49 6.74 25.93
CA PRO A 639 4.00 6.19 27.20
C PRO A 639 5.35 6.76 27.65
N GLN A 640 6.12 7.33 26.71
CA GLN A 640 7.44 7.91 26.93
C GLN A 640 7.41 9.45 26.97
N ASP A 641 6.26 10.08 27.21
CA ASP A 641 6.19 11.54 27.37
C ASP A 641 6.62 11.96 28.81
N PRO A 642 7.76 12.65 28.99
CA PRO A 642 8.23 13.03 30.32
C PRO A 642 7.37 14.13 30.97
N ARG A 643 6.71 14.98 30.17
CA ARG A 643 5.79 16.03 30.65
C ARG A 643 4.54 15.40 31.25
N ALA A 644 3.91 14.46 30.54
CA ALA A 644 2.74 13.75 31.06
C ALA A 644 3.03 13.02 32.38
N HIS A 645 4.19 12.37 32.52
CA HIS A 645 4.61 11.75 33.77
C HIS A 645 4.83 12.77 34.90
N ASN A 646 5.46 13.91 34.60
CA ASN A 646 5.66 14.97 35.60
C ASN A 646 4.32 15.55 36.07
N ASP A 647 3.42 15.88 35.14
CA ASP A 647 2.17 16.55 35.45
C ASP A 647 1.18 15.61 36.15
N LEU A 648 1.18 14.33 35.80
CA LEU A 648 0.52 13.26 36.57
C LEU A 648 1.05 13.23 38.02
N GLY A 649 2.37 13.31 38.20
CA GLY A 649 2.99 13.37 39.52
C GLY A 649 2.51 14.58 40.33
N MET A 650 2.36 15.74 39.69
CA MET A 650 1.86 16.96 40.32
C MET A 650 0.39 16.80 40.75
N ALA A 651 -0.47 16.27 39.89
CA ALA A 651 -1.88 16.01 40.22
C ALA A 651 -2.01 15.02 41.40
N LEU A 652 -1.26 13.92 41.38
CA LEU A 652 -1.23 12.93 42.46
C LEU A 652 -0.75 13.50 43.80
N GLU A 653 0.26 14.38 43.77
CA GLU A 653 0.76 15.05 44.97
C GLU A 653 -0.33 15.93 45.61
N GLN A 654 -1.08 16.69 44.81
CA GLN A 654 -2.18 17.54 45.29
C GLN A 654 -3.35 16.72 45.88
N GLN A 655 -3.57 15.51 45.37
CA GLN A 655 -4.51 14.56 45.96
C GLN A 655 -3.97 13.86 47.24
N GLY A 656 -2.72 14.12 47.63
CA GLY A 656 -2.07 13.50 48.78
C GLY A 656 -1.53 12.09 48.54
N ARG A 657 -1.55 11.59 47.29
CA ARG A 657 -1.04 10.29 46.85
C ARG A 657 0.47 10.34 46.57
N VAL A 658 1.22 10.78 47.58
CA VAL A 658 2.65 11.11 47.48
C VAL A 658 3.52 9.95 46.99
N LYS A 659 3.17 8.68 47.30
CA LYS A 659 3.95 7.52 46.84
C LYS A 659 3.90 7.36 45.32
N GLU A 660 2.71 7.47 44.74
CA GLU A 660 2.50 7.36 43.29
C GLU A 660 3.09 8.57 42.56
N ALA A 661 2.99 9.77 43.15
CA ALA A 661 3.64 10.97 42.62
C ALA A 661 5.16 10.80 42.47
N ILE A 662 5.83 10.20 43.47
CA ILE A 662 7.27 9.90 43.42
C ILE A 662 7.61 8.94 42.27
N GLU A 663 6.77 7.95 41.99
CA GLU A 663 6.97 7.01 40.88
C GLU A 663 6.84 7.71 39.53
N ALA A 664 5.83 8.57 39.37
CA ALA A 664 5.62 9.36 38.16
C ALA A 664 6.80 10.31 37.89
N TYR A 665 7.28 11.06 38.89
CA TYR A 665 8.46 11.92 38.74
C TYR A 665 9.73 11.13 38.38
N ARG A 666 9.91 9.94 38.94
CA ARG A 666 11.03 9.06 38.57
C ARG A 666 10.93 8.56 37.14
N ARG A 667 9.72 8.27 36.65
CA ARG A 667 9.50 7.91 35.23
C ARG A 667 9.87 9.07 34.31
N ALA A 668 9.41 10.29 34.61
CA ALA A 668 9.79 11.49 33.87
C ALA A 668 11.33 11.65 33.79
N LEU A 669 12.03 11.53 34.92
CA LEU A 669 13.49 11.64 34.99
C LEU A 669 14.25 10.44 34.38
N ALA A 670 13.63 9.27 34.28
CA ALA A 670 14.20 8.12 33.60
C ALA A 670 14.15 8.27 32.07
N ILE A 671 13.13 8.97 31.56
CA ILE A 671 12.97 9.31 30.15
C ILE A 671 13.88 10.50 29.79
N ASP A 672 13.78 11.58 30.56
CA ASP A 672 14.64 12.77 30.42
C ASP A 672 15.17 13.20 31.79
N SER A 673 16.44 12.88 32.03
CA SER A 673 17.15 13.20 33.28
C SER A 673 17.25 14.71 33.57
N MET A 674 17.02 15.56 32.58
CA MET A 674 17.06 17.02 32.68
C MET A 674 15.67 17.66 32.57
N PHE A 675 14.59 16.88 32.63
CA PHE A 675 13.24 17.41 32.44
C PHE A 675 12.94 18.55 33.43
N PRO A 676 12.54 19.75 32.95
CA PRO A 676 12.34 20.92 33.80
C PRO A 676 11.36 20.67 34.96
N GLY A 677 11.78 21.01 36.18
CA GLY A 677 10.93 20.93 37.37
C GLY A 677 10.75 19.54 37.98
N ALA A 678 10.96 18.44 37.24
CA ALA A 678 10.72 17.09 37.75
C ALA A 678 11.60 16.71 38.95
N GLN A 679 12.89 17.06 38.95
CA GLN A 679 13.77 16.81 40.11
C GLN A 679 13.33 17.60 41.35
N ALA A 680 12.95 18.86 41.18
CA ALA A 680 12.48 19.70 42.28
C ALA A 680 11.15 19.18 42.86
N ASN A 681 10.27 18.68 41.99
CA ASN A 681 9.02 18.04 42.37
C ASN A 681 9.26 16.73 43.13
N LEU A 682 10.18 15.88 42.65
CA LEU A 682 10.58 14.65 43.32
C LEU A 682 11.14 14.92 44.73
N ASP A 683 12.07 15.87 44.86
CA ASP A 683 12.68 16.22 46.13
C ASP A 683 11.64 16.74 47.14
N ARG A 684 10.67 17.52 46.66
CA ARG A 684 9.54 17.99 47.48
C ARG A 684 8.68 16.83 47.97
N ALA A 685 8.27 15.93 47.07
CA ALA A 685 7.44 14.78 47.41
C ALA A 685 8.16 13.82 48.39
N LEU A 686 9.48 13.63 48.22
CA LEU A 686 10.30 12.83 49.15
C LEU A 686 10.34 13.43 50.56
N ARG A 687 10.47 14.76 50.68
CA ARG A 687 10.41 15.45 51.98
C ARG A 687 9.05 15.26 52.64
N ILE A 688 7.95 15.45 51.89
CA ILE A 688 6.59 15.24 52.41
C ILE A 688 6.41 13.82 52.93
N ARG A 689 6.88 12.82 52.17
CA ARG A 689 6.83 11.41 52.58
C ARG A 689 7.65 11.12 53.84
N SER A 690 8.78 11.80 54.04
CA SER A 690 9.61 11.64 55.25
C SER A 690 9.06 12.33 56.50
N SER A 691 8.12 13.27 56.31
CA SER A 691 7.50 14.06 57.39
C SER A 691 6.14 13.52 57.88
N ARG A 692 5.61 12.50 57.21
CA ARG A 692 4.42 11.73 57.60
C ARG A 692 4.84 10.36 58.09
#